data_AF-A0A926VXM1-F1
#
_entry.id   AF-A0A926VXM1-F1
#
_cell.length_a   1.000
_cell.length_b   1.000
_cell.length_c   1.000
_cell.angle_alpha   90.00
_cell.angle_beta   90.00
_cell.angle_gamma   90.00
#
_symmetry.space_group_name_H-M   'P 1'
#
loop_
_entity.id
_entity.type
_entity.pdbx_description
1 polymer ?
#
loop_
_entity_poly.entity_id
_entity_poly.type
_entity_poly.pdbx_seq_one_letter_code
_entity_poly.pdbx_strand_id
1 'polypeptide(L)'
;MNVDHRKLYALLQEPTSVTQASEIIEQLQCLHSHEDNLRLWWGCIGKQAADISGSSDQVNLQPKDQSGDSAFQLRHPISAECKTVTAHDRSTNIKVELSQIIRETDDIKKVFWWFWRFYPEILASKKPEALLIPAHRILPDSPLHSYKSTVSALVGAMFPSDQYLEKPEHPYLLLFTFSPVQEFIKSSRKFLDFWAGSYLLHYLSAKLCWYVAETYGPDAVITPSLWSQEIIDALIVKKYPDMKAEFEHTSSRVDPVSRFNNSRSTSLSTAGFPNVITVLVPGKKAAEALGKELSAQLTKEWQAIAQKVCSDIKTRTIKWLDENIDSDLVKEFLIENENANQRNLQKWQQHSCWEWNQLWNAQINNTWENYWTAVPFGNPEQELITSKGENNNFNTDWIEAAEAIAPSHPEHQTPTEAEKQVYQSLNVGTWWGNVQSRLGKLIQSVKNTRTWNLPASPGERSSLSGQFSAIHPNLLYNEQFREGGGLSSGSMRLFWQLMSLVYPGLFNGSEKLNAIELTKRMAWQYGGVAESLGIKETFIKEQINYENLIRFPNLSSIAAARFAYNHPTKVQGYWNNLNSLIQKNLPKQHQKFCSRTRGRPFYIYKTDRKINPENRDGKDYNGVMFSSKWLAEDMGLQDNKKIETLRSLVEEAHKQSCFGDGSPSDWWVIVLADGDNMGKYVSGAKLEKYDKYIVKEVVDKNNLDDEKWLKLLDTKKRMGPATHVGLNRALLDFSNRLVPYLTEKRFCGKVIYSGGDDVMAVLPLEDLPEYLLSLRAAWSSGKDPFNEFESEGGYWTPKSNLEGIPNRSHFTMGARATMSMGIVIAHKSVPLPTVLENIWSAEKEQAKKLPNKDGLCFRVIYGGGNTLEAVMKGKLLESWYELVKSPSSELSPLLLRLAEELPRRATVTENYKLFSKAAKVIMSRRDESKKLESFSHIETWLNDWEDWVKSLKPQNDDWDKWIKKLEDGNQTGTQPEDLGNILRFSAFWVDKMVQRQKWGNPDIQEDN
;
A
#
# COMPACT_ATOMS: atom_id res chain seq x y z
N MET A 1 -30.67 -13.69 23.81
CA MET A 1 -30.26 -12.54 22.99
C MET A 1 -28.90 -12.09 23.47
N ASN A 2 -27.88 -12.19 22.62
CA ASN A 2 -26.51 -11.77 22.95
C ASN A 2 -26.10 -10.55 22.11
N VAL A 3 -24.86 -10.09 22.29
CA VAL A 3 -24.30 -8.94 21.54
C VAL A 3 -24.36 -9.12 20.02
N ASP A 4 -24.11 -10.31 19.48
CA ASP A 4 -24.12 -10.56 18.03
C ASP A 4 -25.53 -10.39 17.42
N HIS A 5 -26.58 -10.75 18.17
CA HIS A 5 -27.97 -10.51 17.74
C HIS A 5 -28.27 -9.02 17.62
N ARG A 6 -27.83 -8.21 18.61
CA ARG A 6 -28.00 -6.76 18.59
C ARG A 6 -27.26 -6.11 17.44
N LYS A 7 -26.02 -6.57 17.19
CA LYS A 7 -25.18 -6.08 16.10
C LYS A 7 -25.78 -6.37 14.72
N LEU A 8 -26.20 -7.62 14.47
CA LEU A 8 -26.86 -7.97 13.22
C LEU A 8 -28.15 -7.16 13.06
N TYR A 9 -28.98 -7.07 14.10
CA TYR A 9 -30.21 -6.28 14.06
C TYR A 9 -29.93 -4.83 13.70
N ALA A 10 -28.94 -4.20 14.34
CA ALA A 10 -28.52 -2.83 14.08
C ALA A 10 -27.97 -2.62 12.65
N LEU A 11 -27.19 -3.58 12.14
CA LEU A 11 -26.65 -3.57 10.78
C LEU A 11 -27.78 -3.61 9.72
N LEU A 12 -28.92 -4.24 10.03
CA LEU A 12 -30.07 -4.36 9.14
C LEU A 12 -31.01 -3.14 9.20
N GLN A 13 -30.93 -2.30 10.24
CA GLN A 13 -31.81 -1.13 10.38
C GLN A 13 -31.60 -0.09 9.28
N GLU A 14 -32.66 0.62 8.93
CA GLU A 14 -32.66 1.71 7.93
C GLU A 14 -32.92 3.06 8.62
N PRO A 15 -32.15 4.13 8.36
CA PRO A 15 -32.35 5.44 8.98
C PRO A 15 -33.67 6.12 8.57
N THR A 16 -34.15 5.83 7.36
CA THR A 16 -35.40 6.38 6.82
C THR A 16 -36.39 5.24 6.57
N SER A 17 -37.54 5.29 7.25
CA SER A 17 -38.63 4.32 7.16
C SER A 17 -39.03 4.06 5.71
N VAL A 18 -39.13 2.78 5.29
CA VAL A 18 -40.21 2.16 4.49
C VAL A 18 -39.80 0.69 4.15
N THR A 19 -40.32 -0.25 4.94
CA THR A 19 -40.67 -1.66 4.61
C THR A 19 -39.62 -2.76 4.28
N GLN A 20 -38.31 -2.55 4.11
CA GLN A 20 -37.40 -3.67 3.76
C GLN A 20 -36.71 -4.41 4.94
N ALA A 21 -36.37 -3.72 6.03
CA ALA A 21 -35.62 -4.37 7.13
C ALA A 21 -36.43 -5.50 7.79
N SER A 22 -37.73 -5.31 7.99
CA SER A 22 -38.64 -6.33 8.54
C SER A 22 -38.70 -7.59 7.66
N GLU A 23 -38.82 -7.44 6.34
CA GLU A 23 -38.87 -8.60 5.43
C GLU A 23 -37.58 -9.43 5.44
N ILE A 24 -36.40 -8.79 5.60
CA ILE A 24 -35.12 -9.49 5.73
C ILE A 24 -35.03 -10.18 7.08
N ILE A 25 -35.39 -9.48 8.17
CA ILE A 25 -35.34 -10.04 9.53
C ILE A 25 -36.25 -11.26 9.66
N GLU A 26 -37.47 -11.20 9.10
CA GLU A 26 -38.42 -12.32 9.07
C GLU A 26 -37.89 -13.55 8.31
N GLN A 27 -36.93 -13.39 7.40
CA GLN A 27 -36.33 -14.51 6.65
C GLN A 27 -35.15 -15.18 7.37
N LEU A 28 -34.66 -14.62 8.49
CA LEU A 28 -33.46 -15.08 9.17
C LEU A 28 -33.80 -15.92 10.41
N GLN A 29 -33.62 -17.23 10.31
CA GLN A 29 -33.89 -18.16 11.40
C GLN A 29 -33.16 -17.78 12.71
N CYS A 30 -31.91 -17.33 12.61
CA CYS A 30 -31.11 -16.90 13.76
C CYS A 30 -31.68 -15.73 14.58
N LEU A 31 -32.64 -14.95 14.04
CA LEU A 31 -33.24 -13.80 14.75
C LEU A 31 -34.65 -14.09 15.29
N HIS A 32 -35.34 -15.11 14.79
CA HIS A 32 -36.76 -15.38 15.11
C HIS A 32 -37.04 -15.48 16.62
N SER A 33 -36.17 -16.16 17.37
CA SER A 33 -36.35 -16.35 18.82
C SER A 33 -36.19 -15.07 19.66
N HIS A 34 -35.70 -13.99 19.07
CA HIS A 34 -35.32 -12.76 19.76
C HIS A 34 -35.85 -11.47 19.10
N GLU A 35 -36.68 -11.57 18.07
CA GLU A 35 -37.13 -10.43 17.26
C GLU A 35 -37.86 -9.37 18.08
N ASP A 36 -38.90 -9.75 18.84
CA ASP A 36 -39.67 -8.83 19.68
C ASP A 36 -38.78 -8.10 20.69
N ASN A 37 -37.87 -8.86 21.30
CA ASN A 37 -36.90 -8.37 22.27
C ASN A 37 -35.95 -7.35 21.62
N LEU A 38 -35.43 -7.64 20.42
CA LEU A 38 -34.55 -6.73 19.69
C LEU A 38 -35.27 -5.44 19.27
N ARG A 39 -36.53 -5.55 18.82
CA ARG A 39 -37.35 -4.41 18.40
C ARG A 39 -37.63 -3.47 19.57
N LEU A 40 -38.01 -4.02 20.72
CA LEU A 40 -38.23 -3.26 21.95
C LEU A 40 -36.93 -2.61 22.45
N TRP A 41 -35.84 -3.37 22.52
CA TRP A 41 -34.52 -2.85 22.91
C TRP A 41 -34.06 -1.68 22.02
N TRP A 42 -34.21 -1.81 20.69
CA TRP A 42 -33.86 -0.78 19.73
C TRP A 42 -34.66 0.51 19.94
N GLY A 43 -35.97 0.37 20.17
CA GLY A 43 -36.88 1.49 20.45
C GLY A 43 -36.62 2.20 21.77
N CYS A 44 -36.09 1.50 22.78
CA CYS A 44 -35.80 2.08 24.10
C CYS A 44 -34.42 2.74 24.19
N ILE A 45 -33.35 1.97 23.92
CA ILE A 45 -31.96 2.41 24.17
C ILE A 45 -31.01 2.12 23.00
N GLY A 46 -31.29 1.11 22.16
CA GLY A 46 -30.37 0.70 21.08
C GLY A 46 -30.13 1.79 20.04
N LYS A 47 -31.14 2.61 19.72
CA LYS A 47 -31.04 3.74 18.79
C LYS A 47 -29.99 4.78 19.19
N GLN A 48 -29.62 4.84 20.47
CA GLN A 48 -28.57 5.74 20.96
C GLN A 48 -27.23 5.55 20.23
N ALA A 49 -26.89 4.32 19.84
CA ALA A 49 -25.69 4.05 19.04
C ALA A 49 -25.77 4.68 17.64
N ALA A 50 -26.96 4.69 17.03
CA ALA A 50 -27.20 5.34 15.74
C ALA A 50 -27.08 6.87 15.85
N ASP A 51 -27.56 7.45 16.95
CA ASP A 51 -27.46 8.89 17.24
C ASP A 51 -26.00 9.32 17.50
N ILE A 52 -25.23 8.50 18.23
CA ILE A 52 -23.79 8.73 18.46
C ILE A 52 -23.01 8.60 17.14
N SER A 53 -23.31 7.58 16.33
CA SER A 53 -22.67 7.44 15.01
C SER A 53 -22.98 8.62 14.08
N GLY A 54 -24.18 9.20 14.20
CA GLY A 54 -24.66 10.28 13.35
C GLY A 54 -24.24 11.69 13.80
N SER A 55 -23.75 11.88 15.02
CA SER A 55 -23.58 13.22 15.64
C SER A 55 -22.74 14.25 14.86
N SER A 56 -21.81 13.76 14.03
CA SER A 56 -20.89 14.58 13.23
C SER A 56 -21.09 14.40 11.72
N ASP A 57 -21.89 13.39 11.34
CA ASP A 57 -22.19 13.01 9.95
C ASP A 57 -23.67 13.28 9.58
N GLN A 58 -24.45 13.74 10.54
CA GLN A 58 -25.83 14.18 10.42
C GLN A 58 -25.92 15.49 11.19
N VAL A 59 -26.23 16.56 10.48
CA VAL A 59 -26.60 17.81 11.13
C VAL A 59 -27.97 17.63 11.78
N ASN A 60 -28.15 18.12 13.00
CA ASN A 60 -29.43 18.08 13.72
C ASN A 60 -30.42 19.10 13.11
N LEU A 61 -30.79 18.87 11.85
CA LEU A 61 -31.68 19.67 11.01
C LEU A 61 -32.75 18.75 10.43
N GLN A 62 -33.97 19.27 10.28
CA GLN A 62 -35.06 18.51 9.71
C GLN A 62 -35.09 18.63 8.18
N PRO A 63 -35.28 17.53 7.45
CA PRO A 63 -35.50 17.60 6.02
C PRO A 63 -36.92 18.11 5.73
N LYS A 64 -37.13 18.75 4.58
CA LYS A 64 -38.49 19.00 4.07
C LYS A 64 -39.20 17.67 3.83
N ASP A 65 -40.47 17.58 4.22
CA ASP A 65 -41.35 16.46 3.83
C ASP A 65 -41.54 16.48 2.31
N GLN A 66 -40.72 15.69 1.60
CA GLN A 66 -40.91 15.39 0.19
C GLN A 66 -40.66 13.91 -0.11
N SER A 67 -41.73 13.30 -0.61
CA SER A 67 -41.78 11.98 -1.25
C SER A 67 -41.00 11.98 -2.56
N GLY A 68 -40.13 10.98 -2.75
CA GLY A 68 -40.04 10.32 -4.06
C GLY A 68 -39.10 10.83 -5.15
N ASP A 69 -38.13 11.72 -4.90
CA ASP A 69 -37.17 12.05 -5.96
C ASP A 69 -36.20 10.88 -6.24
N SER A 70 -36.14 10.47 -7.50
CA SER A 70 -35.28 9.42 -8.05
C SER A 70 -33.81 9.85 -8.14
N ALA A 71 -33.55 11.16 -8.17
CA ALA A 71 -32.20 11.72 -8.14
C ALA A 71 -31.84 12.21 -6.72
N PHE A 72 -30.61 11.95 -6.30
CA PHE A 72 -30.06 12.54 -5.08
C PHE A 72 -28.67 13.12 -5.33
N GLN A 73 -28.36 14.22 -4.63
CA GLN A 73 -27.00 14.75 -4.59
C GLN A 73 -26.19 13.96 -3.57
N LEU A 74 -24.97 13.61 -3.97
CA LEU A 74 -23.93 13.00 -3.15
C LEU A 74 -22.83 14.02 -2.94
N ARG A 75 -22.24 14.03 -1.74
CA ARG A 75 -21.02 14.78 -1.45
C ARG A 75 -19.90 13.80 -1.14
N HIS A 76 -18.72 14.05 -1.68
CA HIS A 76 -17.57 13.23 -1.33
C HIS A 76 -17.19 13.47 0.15
N PRO A 77 -17.03 12.42 0.99
CA PRO A 77 -16.81 12.57 2.44
C PRO A 77 -15.65 13.51 2.81
N ILE A 78 -14.61 13.54 1.98
CA ILE A 78 -13.36 14.25 2.28
C ILE A 78 -13.23 15.57 1.53
N SER A 79 -13.60 15.59 0.24
CA SER A 79 -13.40 16.76 -0.62
C SER A 79 -14.63 17.65 -0.76
N ALA A 80 -15.80 17.18 -0.30
CA ALA A 80 -17.10 17.84 -0.48
C ALA A 80 -17.55 18.00 -1.94
N GLU A 81 -16.82 17.38 -2.88
CA GLU A 81 -17.16 17.40 -4.30
C GLU A 81 -18.54 16.78 -4.52
N CYS A 82 -19.30 17.38 -5.43
CA CYS A 82 -20.69 16.98 -5.67
C CYS A 82 -20.77 16.00 -6.83
N LYS A 83 -21.64 15.00 -6.70
CA LYS A 83 -22.08 14.13 -7.79
C LYS A 83 -23.60 13.98 -7.70
N THR A 84 -24.29 14.08 -8.82
CA THR A 84 -25.73 13.78 -8.88
C THR A 84 -25.89 12.33 -9.32
N VAL A 85 -26.60 11.54 -8.52
CA VAL A 85 -26.89 10.15 -8.84
C VAL A 85 -28.37 10.03 -9.12
N THR A 86 -28.72 9.69 -10.36
CA THR A 86 -30.09 9.35 -10.75
C THR A 86 -30.30 7.86 -10.47
N ALA A 87 -30.88 7.52 -9.34
CA ALA A 87 -31.35 6.16 -9.07
C ALA A 87 -32.65 5.96 -9.85
N HIS A 88 -32.57 5.34 -11.03
CA HIS A 88 -33.75 4.80 -11.68
C HIS A 88 -34.38 3.77 -10.71
N ASP A 89 -35.52 4.15 -10.14
CA ASP A 89 -36.23 3.46 -9.05
C ASP A 89 -35.49 3.31 -7.71
N ARG A 90 -35.75 4.25 -6.79
CA ARG A 90 -35.75 3.96 -5.34
C ARG A 90 -36.93 3.06 -4.94
N SER A 91 -37.95 2.93 -5.79
CA SER A 91 -39.22 2.22 -5.58
C SER A 91 -39.24 0.76 -6.01
N THR A 92 -38.19 0.22 -6.65
CA THR A 92 -38.10 -1.22 -6.92
C THR A 92 -37.25 -1.89 -5.85
N ASN A 93 -37.95 -2.57 -4.95
CA ASN A 93 -37.43 -3.62 -4.09
C ASN A 93 -36.43 -4.49 -4.85
N ILE A 94 -35.12 -4.24 -4.70
CA ILE A 94 -34.11 -5.21 -5.10
C ILE A 94 -34.20 -6.32 -4.06
N LYS A 95 -35.02 -7.33 -4.34
CA LYS A 95 -34.96 -8.58 -3.59
C LYS A 95 -33.62 -9.22 -3.92
N VAL A 96 -32.63 -9.03 -3.05
CA VAL A 96 -31.48 -9.90 -3.02
C VAL A 96 -32.00 -11.21 -2.46
N GLU A 97 -32.05 -12.22 -3.31
CA GLU A 97 -32.37 -13.57 -2.87
C GLU A 97 -31.25 -14.02 -1.93
N LEU A 98 -31.54 -14.02 -0.62
CA LEU A 98 -30.59 -14.50 0.39
C LEU A 98 -30.29 -15.97 0.09
N SER A 99 -29.02 -16.37 0.14
CA SER A 99 -28.67 -17.78 -0.09
C SER A 99 -29.32 -18.66 0.97
N GLN A 100 -29.73 -19.87 0.56
CA GLN A 100 -30.40 -20.83 1.46
C GLN A 100 -29.58 -21.07 2.74
N ILE A 101 -28.25 -21.11 2.59
CA ILE A 101 -27.26 -21.25 3.67
C ILE A 101 -27.47 -20.23 4.79
N ILE A 102 -27.80 -18.98 4.45
CA ILE A 102 -27.91 -17.88 5.41
C ILE A 102 -29.30 -17.82 6.03
N ARG A 103 -30.34 -18.26 5.32
CA ARG A 103 -31.72 -18.29 5.86
C ARG A 103 -31.89 -19.36 6.93
N GLU A 104 -31.28 -20.53 6.72
CA GLU A 104 -31.52 -21.74 7.53
C GLU A 104 -30.50 -21.95 8.66
N THR A 105 -29.43 -21.14 8.74
CA THR A 105 -28.40 -21.32 9.76
C THR A 105 -28.75 -20.55 11.05
N ASP A 106 -28.57 -21.21 12.20
CA ASP A 106 -28.65 -20.58 13.52
C ASP A 106 -27.34 -19.88 13.95
N ASP A 107 -26.26 -20.01 13.16
CA ASP A 107 -24.98 -19.35 13.46
C ASP A 107 -25.05 -17.84 13.14
N ILE A 108 -25.44 -17.07 14.15
CA ILE A 108 -25.55 -15.62 14.09
C ILE A 108 -24.26 -14.93 13.63
N LYS A 109 -23.08 -15.43 14.02
CA LYS A 109 -21.80 -14.85 13.62
C LYS A 109 -21.58 -15.06 12.14
N LYS A 110 -21.86 -16.25 11.63
CA LYS A 110 -21.78 -16.57 10.20
C LYS A 110 -22.71 -15.68 9.36
N VAL A 111 -23.96 -15.49 9.82
CA VAL A 111 -24.92 -14.58 9.16
C VAL A 111 -24.42 -13.14 9.18
N PHE A 112 -23.89 -12.67 10.30
CA PHE A 112 -23.28 -11.34 10.44
C PHE A 112 -22.13 -11.13 9.44
N TRP A 113 -21.19 -12.08 9.35
CA TRP A 113 -20.09 -12.03 8.39
C TRP A 113 -20.60 -11.93 6.95
N TRP A 114 -21.67 -12.66 6.60
CA TRP A 114 -22.25 -12.61 5.26
C TRP A 114 -22.85 -11.24 4.93
N PHE A 115 -23.67 -10.69 5.82
CA PHE A 115 -24.28 -9.36 5.62
C PHE A 115 -23.25 -8.23 5.61
N TRP A 116 -22.22 -8.31 6.46
CA TRP A 116 -21.17 -7.31 6.48
C TRP A 116 -20.30 -7.38 5.22
N ARG A 117 -19.94 -8.58 4.74
CA ARG A 117 -19.02 -8.75 3.61
C ARG A 117 -19.69 -8.78 2.23
N PHE A 118 -20.66 -9.66 2.01
CA PHE A 118 -21.14 -10.01 0.67
C PHE A 118 -22.34 -9.19 0.24
N TYR A 119 -23.31 -8.97 1.13
CA TYR A 119 -24.56 -8.28 0.81
C TYR A 119 -24.37 -6.92 0.09
N PRO A 120 -23.47 -6.02 0.53
CA PRO A 120 -23.27 -4.72 -0.14
C PRO A 120 -22.63 -4.86 -1.52
N GLU A 121 -21.74 -5.85 -1.71
CA GLU A 121 -21.09 -6.09 -3.01
C GLU A 121 -22.04 -6.75 -4.01
N ILE A 122 -22.92 -7.65 -3.55
CA ILE A 122 -23.96 -8.28 -4.38
C ILE A 122 -25.01 -7.23 -4.81
N LEU A 123 -25.36 -6.30 -3.93
CA LEU A 123 -26.19 -5.15 -4.31
C LEU A 123 -25.50 -4.30 -5.38
N ALA A 124 -24.21 -4.00 -5.18
CA ALA A 124 -23.42 -3.19 -6.12
C ALA A 124 -23.24 -3.86 -7.48
N SER A 125 -23.17 -5.20 -7.55
CA SER A 125 -23.04 -5.93 -8.81
C SER A 125 -24.32 -5.86 -9.66
N LYS A 126 -25.49 -5.67 -9.03
CA LYS A 126 -26.78 -5.46 -9.69
C LYS A 126 -27.05 -3.97 -9.99
N LYS A 127 -26.74 -3.08 -9.05
CA LYS A 127 -26.86 -1.62 -9.18
C LYS A 127 -25.55 -0.94 -8.72
N PRO A 128 -24.68 -0.49 -9.64
CA PRO A 128 -23.36 0.07 -9.32
C PRO A 128 -23.38 1.22 -8.29
N GLU A 129 -24.48 1.97 -8.23
CA GLU A 129 -24.71 3.09 -7.32
C GLU A 129 -25.09 2.69 -5.88
N ALA A 130 -25.36 1.40 -5.61
CA ALA A 130 -25.82 0.94 -4.29
C ALA A 130 -24.86 1.30 -3.14
N LEU A 131 -23.56 1.35 -3.41
CA LEU A 131 -22.53 1.73 -2.42
C LEU A 131 -22.39 3.24 -2.24
N LEU A 132 -23.08 4.04 -3.04
CA LEU A 132 -23.08 5.50 -2.99
C LEU A 132 -24.34 6.08 -2.32
N ILE A 133 -25.32 5.24 -1.97
CA ILE A 133 -26.55 5.71 -1.33
C ILE A 133 -26.19 6.38 0.01
N PRO A 134 -26.52 7.65 0.23
CA PRO A 134 -26.15 8.35 1.46
C PRO A 134 -27.06 7.96 2.62
N ALA A 135 -26.50 7.91 3.82
CA ALA A 135 -27.25 7.67 5.07
C ALA A 135 -28.16 8.85 5.45
N HIS A 136 -27.83 10.07 5.00
CA HIS A 136 -28.53 11.29 5.36
C HIS A 136 -28.76 12.18 4.14
N ARG A 137 -29.95 12.81 4.02
CA ARG A 137 -30.30 13.60 2.82
C ARG A 137 -29.74 15.01 2.82
N ILE A 138 -29.67 15.65 4.00
CA ILE A 138 -29.17 17.03 4.13
C ILE A 138 -27.65 17.06 4.02
N LEU A 139 -26.98 16.06 4.58
CA LEU A 139 -25.52 15.91 4.59
C LEU A 139 -25.17 14.57 3.94
N PRO A 140 -25.27 14.45 2.60
CA PRO A 140 -25.17 13.18 1.91
C PRO A 140 -23.71 12.82 1.63
N ASP A 141 -22.88 12.81 2.67
CA ASP A 141 -21.44 12.56 2.56
C ASP A 141 -20.99 11.24 3.19
N SER A 142 -21.92 10.51 3.79
CA SER A 142 -21.71 9.22 4.43
C SER A 142 -22.46 8.13 3.67
N PRO A 143 -21.77 7.15 3.06
CA PRO A 143 -22.42 5.98 2.47
C PRO A 143 -23.19 5.17 3.52
N LEU A 144 -24.40 4.74 3.17
CA LEU A 144 -25.32 4.04 4.06
C LEU A 144 -24.70 2.77 4.67
N HIS A 145 -24.01 1.97 3.86
CA HIS A 145 -23.33 0.77 4.34
C HIS A 145 -22.26 1.09 5.41
N SER A 146 -21.43 2.11 5.16
CA SER A 146 -20.38 2.55 6.10
C SER A 146 -20.97 3.04 7.42
N TYR A 147 -22.07 3.80 7.34
CA TYR A 147 -22.82 4.22 8.51
C TYR A 147 -23.36 3.01 9.29
N LYS A 148 -24.10 2.10 8.63
CA LYS A 148 -24.68 0.90 9.28
C LYS A 148 -23.60 0.02 9.95
N SER A 149 -22.44 -0.16 9.32
CA SER A 149 -21.32 -0.89 9.92
C SER A 149 -20.79 -0.20 11.19
N THR A 150 -20.76 1.14 11.21
CA THR A 150 -20.29 1.90 12.37
C THR A 150 -21.29 1.86 13.53
N VAL A 151 -22.59 1.93 13.21
CA VAL A 151 -23.66 1.76 14.20
C VAL A 151 -23.58 0.38 14.84
N SER A 152 -23.40 -0.68 14.04
CA SER A 152 -23.20 -2.04 14.55
C SER A 152 -21.97 -2.15 15.46
N ALA A 153 -20.85 -1.51 15.10
CA ALA A 153 -19.65 -1.50 15.93
C ALA A 153 -19.91 -0.82 17.29
N LEU A 154 -20.57 0.34 17.28
CA LEU A 154 -20.97 1.06 18.50
C LEU A 154 -21.93 0.25 19.37
N VAL A 155 -22.89 -0.46 18.77
CA VAL A 155 -23.76 -1.38 19.50
C VAL A 155 -22.95 -2.45 20.23
N GLY A 156 -21.95 -3.04 19.57
CA GLY A 156 -21.07 -4.02 20.19
C GLY A 156 -20.26 -3.47 21.38
N ALA A 157 -19.87 -2.20 21.32
CA ALA A 157 -19.10 -1.55 22.38
C ALA A 157 -19.97 -0.97 23.51
N MET A 158 -21.20 -0.54 23.23
CA MET A 158 -22.10 0.06 24.21
C MET A 158 -22.96 -0.96 24.95
N PHE A 159 -23.28 -2.09 24.32
CA PHE A 159 -24.18 -3.11 24.86
C PHE A 159 -23.56 -4.51 24.87
N PRO A 160 -22.39 -4.69 25.54
CA PRO A 160 -21.65 -5.96 25.54
C PRO A 160 -22.30 -7.07 26.37
N SER A 161 -23.13 -6.71 27.35
CA SER A 161 -23.80 -7.63 28.27
C SER A 161 -25.01 -8.31 27.64
N ASP A 162 -25.25 -9.57 27.98
CA ASP A 162 -26.44 -10.31 27.55
C ASP A 162 -27.74 -9.86 28.27
N GLN A 163 -27.63 -8.94 29.24
CA GLN A 163 -28.78 -8.40 29.95
C GLN A 163 -29.60 -7.47 29.06
N TYR A 164 -30.93 -7.62 29.13
CA TYR A 164 -31.88 -7.03 28.18
C TYR A 164 -31.95 -5.49 28.19
N LEU A 165 -31.82 -4.85 29.36
CA LEU A 165 -31.99 -3.40 29.57
C LEU A 165 -30.92 -2.82 30.53
N GLU A 166 -29.66 -3.10 30.25
CA GLU A 166 -28.56 -2.51 31.02
C GLU A 166 -28.22 -1.10 30.52
N LYS A 167 -27.72 -0.24 31.42
CA LYS A 167 -27.24 1.09 31.04
C LYS A 167 -26.11 0.94 30.00
N PRO A 168 -26.09 1.73 28.92
CA PRO A 168 -25.03 1.65 27.93
C PRO A 168 -23.67 1.93 28.57
N GLU A 169 -22.67 1.13 28.19
CA GLU A 169 -21.28 1.38 28.56
C GLU A 169 -20.67 2.47 27.66
N HIS A 170 -19.66 3.17 28.19
CA HIS A 170 -18.86 4.08 27.37
C HIS A 170 -17.98 3.26 26.42
N PRO A 171 -18.08 3.49 25.10
CA PRO A 171 -17.17 2.86 24.16
C PRO A 171 -15.77 3.46 24.29
N TYR A 172 -14.76 2.63 24.12
CA TYR A 172 -13.35 3.03 24.08
C TYR A 172 -12.81 2.79 22.68
N LEU A 173 -12.01 3.74 22.19
CA LEU A 173 -11.21 3.54 20.99
C LEU A 173 -9.78 3.18 21.41
N LEU A 174 -9.41 1.94 21.14
CA LEU A 174 -8.05 1.40 21.31
C LEU A 174 -7.25 1.66 20.03
N LEU A 175 -6.00 2.07 20.17
CA LEU A 175 -5.00 2.02 19.10
C LEU A 175 -3.90 1.06 19.52
N PHE A 176 -3.64 0.05 18.69
CA PHE A 176 -2.53 -0.88 18.81
C PHE A 176 -1.55 -0.67 17.66
N THR A 177 -0.26 -0.72 17.94
CA THR A 177 0.78 -0.66 16.92
C THR A 177 2.04 -1.38 17.38
N PHE A 178 2.86 -1.83 16.45
CA PHE A 178 4.11 -2.51 16.74
C PHE A 178 5.25 -2.03 15.83
N SER A 179 6.50 -2.18 16.31
CA SER A 179 7.72 -1.70 15.64
C SER A 179 8.89 -2.68 15.89
N PRO A 180 9.98 -2.64 15.10
CA PRO A 180 10.31 -1.68 14.03
C PRO A 180 9.67 -2.03 12.68
N VAL A 181 9.25 -1.01 11.92
CA VAL A 181 8.68 -1.20 10.56
C VAL A 181 9.75 -1.02 9.50
N GLN A 182 10.38 0.16 9.46
CA GLN A 182 11.31 0.50 8.39
C GLN A 182 12.59 -0.34 8.47
N GLU A 183 13.18 -0.52 9.64
CA GLU A 183 14.40 -1.30 9.84
C GLU A 183 14.19 -2.78 9.46
N PHE A 184 13.00 -3.31 9.74
CA PHE A 184 12.62 -4.67 9.38
C PHE A 184 12.52 -4.87 7.85
N ILE A 185 11.96 -3.88 7.14
CA ILE A 185 11.89 -3.90 5.67
C ILE A 185 13.27 -3.63 5.05
N LYS A 186 14.03 -2.67 5.59
CA LYS A 186 15.36 -2.21 5.13
C LYS A 186 16.43 -3.28 5.11
N SER A 187 16.36 -4.24 6.03
CA SER A 187 17.32 -5.34 6.14
C SER A 187 17.20 -6.33 4.96
N SER A 188 17.51 -5.90 3.75
CA SER A 188 17.19 -6.63 2.51
C SER A 188 18.26 -6.40 1.44
N ARG A 189 18.79 -7.47 0.85
CA ARG A 189 19.70 -7.39 -0.31
C ARG A 189 19.04 -7.79 -1.63
N LYS A 190 18.02 -8.66 -1.55
CA LYS A 190 17.21 -9.11 -2.69
C LYS A 190 15.80 -8.51 -2.60
N PHE A 191 15.13 -8.34 -3.74
CA PHE A 191 13.72 -7.95 -3.73
C PHE A 191 12.83 -8.94 -2.98
N LEU A 192 13.18 -10.23 -3.01
CA LEU A 192 12.49 -11.25 -2.22
C LEU A 192 12.53 -10.91 -0.72
N ASP A 193 13.69 -10.52 -0.18
CA ASP A 193 13.84 -10.17 1.25
C ASP A 193 13.03 -8.91 1.59
N PHE A 194 13.03 -7.96 0.66
CA PHE A 194 12.35 -6.68 0.78
C PHE A 194 10.83 -6.86 0.78
N TRP A 195 10.31 -7.58 -0.22
CA TRP A 195 8.91 -7.99 -0.31
C TRP A 195 8.49 -8.79 0.92
N ALA A 196 9.29 -9.78 1.35
CA ALA A 196 8.95 -10.63 2.48
C ALA A 196 8.85 -9.83 3.78
N GLY A 197 9.69 -8.81 3.96
CA GLY A 197 9.59 -7.87 5.07
C GLY A 197 8.28 -7.10 5.08
N SER A 198 7.93 -6.47 3.95
CA SER A 198 6.67 -5.74 3.80
C SER A 198 5.46 -6.65 3.96
N TYR A 199 5.50 -7.85 3.37
CA TYR A 199 4.41 -8.82 3.43
C TYR A 199 4.20 -9.38 4.84
N LEU A 200 5.27 -9.67 5.58
CA LEU A 200 5.13 -10.17 6.95
C LEU A 200 4.50 -9.16 7.89
N LEU A 201 4.84 -7.87 7.75
CA LEU A 201 4.17 -6.80 8.48
C LEU A 201 2.67 -6.77 8.16
N HIS A 202 2.34 -6.81 6.87
CA HIS A 202 0.95 -6.90 6.40
C HIS A 202 0.22 -8.13 6.96
N TYR A 203 0.84 -9.31 6.89
CA TYR A 203 0.28 -10.58 7.35
C TYR A 203 0.05 -10.58 8.86
N LEU A 204 1.04 -10.15 9.65
CA LEU A 204 0.91 -10.07 11.11
C LEU A 204 -0.20 -9.09 11.49
N SER A 205 -0.26 -7.91 10.87
CA SER A 205 -1.37 -6.97 11.07
C SER A 205 -2.73 -7.57 10.69
N ALA A 206 -2.83 -8.26 9.55
CA ALA A 206 -4.06 -8.90 9.12
C ALA A 206 -4.50 -10.00 10.09
N LYS A 207 -3.57 -10.79 10.65
CA LYS A 207 -3.85 -11.82 11.67
C LYS A 207 -4.31 -11.22 12.99
N LEU A 208 -3.73 -10.09 13.41
CA LEU A 208 -4.20 -9.35 14.58
C LEU A 208 -5.61 -8.79 14.35
N CYS A 209 -5.86 -8.15 13.21
CA CYS A 209 -7.20 -7.69 12.85
C CYS A 209 -8.21 -8.84 12.76
N TRP A 210 -7.79 -9.99 12.24
CA TRP A 210 -8.61 -11.20 12.18
C TRP A 210 -8.98 -11.68 13.59
N TYR A 211 -8.01 -11.74 14.53
CA TYR A 211 -8.28 -12.07 15.93
C TYR A 211 -9.31 -11.13 16.57
N VAL A 212 -9.19 -9.82 16.33
CA VAL A 212 -10.18 -8.83 16.78
C VAL A 212 -11.54 -9.12 16.15
N ALA A 213 -11.58 -9.36 14.84
CA ALA A 213 -12.82 -9.61 14.10
C ALA A 213 -13.55 -10.89 14.57
N GLU A 214 -12.82 -11.92 14.99
CA GLU A 214 -13.42 -13.12 15.57
C GLU A 214 -13.99 -12.88 16.98
N THR A 215 -13.38 -11.97 17.72
CA THR A 215 -13.73 -11.67 19.12
C THR A 215 -14.86 -10.67 19.22
N TYR A 216 -14.74 -9.53 18.54
CA TYR A 216 -15.65 -8.38 18.62
C TYR A 216 -16.47 -8.15 17.34
N GLY A 217 -16.21 -8.90 16.27
CA GLY A 217 -16.80 -8.71 14.94
C GLY A 217 -15.95 -7.84 14.01
N PRO A 218 -16.03 -8.04 12.68
CA PRO A 218 -15.18 -7.35 11.71
C PRO A 218 -15.39 -5.83 11.63
N ASP A 219 -16.58 -5.36 11.96
CA ASP A 219 -16.98 -3.96 12.05
C ASP A 219 -16.35 -3.21 13.23
N ALA A 220 -15.90 -3.91 14.27
CA ALA A 220 -15.24 -3.30 15.43
C ALA A 220 -13.85 -2.73 15.08
N VAL A 221 -13.21 -3.22 14.01
CA VAL A 221 -11.95 -2.68 13.49
C VAL A 221 -12.26 -1.45 12.63
N ILE A 222 -11.93 -0.27 13.14
CA ILE A 222 -12.19 1.00 12.46
C ILE A 222 -11.14 1.26 11.38
N THR A 223 -9.86 1.10 11.73
CA THR A 223 -8.72 1.25 10.81
C THR A 223 -7.73 0.10 11.03
N PRO A 224 -7.22 -0.58 9.97
CA PRO A 224 -7.65 -0.46 8.58
C PRO A 224 -9.04 -1.08 8.34
N SER A 225 -9.71 -0.68 7.26
CA SER A 225 -10.94 -1.35 6.85
C SER A 225 -10.66 -2.80 6.42
N LEU A 226 -11.42 -3.74 6.98
CA LEU A 226 -11.35 -5.16 6.64
C LEU A 226 -12.20 -5.55 5.43
N TRP A 227 -13.10 -4.65 5.01
CA TRP A 227 -14.11 -4.96 3.99
C TRP A 227 -13.47 -5.16 2.62
N SER A 228 -13.78 -6.28 1.96
CA SER A 228 -13.29 -6.62 0.61
C SER A 228 -11.76 -6.57 0.46
N GLN A 229 -11.07 -6.96 1.53
CA GLN A 229 -9.64 -7.24 1.58
C GLN A 229 -9.41 -8.70 1.22
N GLU A 230 -8.60 -9.00 0.21
CA GLU A 230 -8.48 -10.37 -0.30
C GLU A 230 -7.86 -11.35 0.70
N ILE A 231 -6.97 -10.89 1.58
CA ILE A 231 -6.44 -11.71 2.68
C ILE A 231 -7.53 -12.06 3.71
N ILE A 232 -8.43 -11.12 4.01
CA ILE A 232 -9.57 -11.36 4.91
C ILE A 232 -10.56 -12.31 4.26
N ASP A 233 -10.84 -12.14 2.96
CA ASP A 233 -11.67 -13.03 2.17
C ASP A 233 -11.12 -14.47 2.16
N ALA A 234 -9.81 -14.65 2.05
CA ALA A 234 -9.18 -15.98 2.15
C ALA A 234 -9.37 -16.60 3.55
N LEU A 235 -9.27 -15.81 4.62
CA LEU A 235 -9.52 -16.26 5.99
C LEU A 235 -11.01 -16.59 6.23
N ILE A 236 -11.93 -15.81 5.67
CA ILE A 236 -13.38 -16.09 5.69
C ILE A 236 -13.65 -17.44 5.03
N VAL A 237 -13.14 -17.67 3.81
CA VAL A 237 -13.33 -18.95 3.09
C VAL A 237 -12.70 -20.12 3.86
N LYS A 238 -11.57 -19.90 4.55
CA LYS A 238 -10.97 -20.95 5.37
C LYS A 238 -11.83 -21.30 6.60
N LYS A 239 -12.48 -20.32 7.21
CA LYS A 239 -13.37 -20.50 8.38
C LYS A 239 -14.75 -21.05 7.99
N TYR A 240 -15.31 -20.54 6.89
CA TYR A 240 -16.61 -20.91 6.33
C TYR A 240 -16.44 -21.33 4.86
N PRO A 241 -16.03 -22.59 4.58
CA PRO A 241 -15.73 -23.05 3.22
C PRO A 241 -16.90 -22.94 2.23
N ASP A 242 -18.13 -22.99 2.72
CA ASP A 242 -19.35 -22.85 1.93
C ASP A 242 -19.60 -21.42 1.43
N MET A 243 -19.05 -20.39 2.10
CA MET A 243 -19.08 -19.01 1.60
C MET A 243 -18.24 -18.81 0.33
N LYS A 244 -17.46 -19.81 -0.09
CA LYS A 244 -16.72 -19.77 -1.35
C LYS A 244 -17.64 -19.55 -2.56
N ALA A 245 -18.85 -20.14 -2.54
CA ALA A 245 -19.82 -20.01 -3.63
C ALA A 245 -20.35 -18.57 -3.79
N GLU A 246 -20.38 -17.79 -2.70
CA GLU A 246 -20.90 -16.41 -2.70
C GLU A 246 -20.10 -15.48 -3.60
N PHE A 247 -18.81 -15.81 -3.88
CA PHE A 247 -17.97 -15.03 -4.79
C PHE A 247 -18.50 -15.03 -6.22
N GLU A 248 -19.29 -16.02 -6.65
CA GLU A 248 -19.91 -16.06 -7.99
C GLU A 248 -20.84 -14.86 -8.25
N HIS A 249 -21.45 -14.33 -7.18
CA HIS A 249 -22.36 -13.18 -7.22
C HIS A 249 -21.66 -11.83 -7.02
N THR A 250 -20.35 -11.85 -6.76
CA THR A 250 -19.51 -10.64 -6.61
C THR A 250 -18.89 -10.21 -7.93
N SER A 251 -18.30 -9.01 -7.94
CA SER A 251 -17.56 -8.49 -9.08
C SER A 251 -16.42 -9.40 -9.55
N SER A 252 -15.80 -10.12 -8.61
CA SER A 252 -14.63 -10.97 -8.86
C SER A 252 -14.99 -12.34 -9.44
N ARG A 253 -16.25 -12.80 -9.26
CA ARG A 253 -16.80 -14.12 -9.65
C ARG A 253 -16.11 -15.37 -9.07
N VAL A 254 -14.88 -15.24 -8.59
CA VAL A 254 -14.02 -16.33 -8.11
C VAL A 254 -13.29 -15.86 -6.86
N ASP A 255 -13.20 -16.76 -5.87
CA ASP A 255 -12.53 -16.51 -4.61
C ASP A 255 -11.03 -16.15 -4.81
N PRO A 256 -10.42 -15.38 -3.88
CA PRO A 256 -9.05 -14.91 -4.02
C PRO A 256 -8.01 -16.03 -4.07
N VAL A 257 -8.22 -17.16 -3.38
CA VAL A 257 -7.26 -18.28 -3.35
C VAL A 257 -7.21 -18.98 -4.70
N SER A 258 -8.36 -19.24 -5.32
CA SER A 258 -8.42 -19.81 -6.67
C SER A 258 -7.83 -18.84 -7.71
N ARG A 259 -8.08 -17.53 -7.60
CA ARG A 259 -7.47 -16.50 -8.48
C ARG A 259 -5.95 -16.37 -8.30
N PHE A 260 -5.44 -16.65 -7.11
CA PHE A 260 -4.00 -16.68 -6.86
C PHE A 260 -3.37 -17.94 -7.48
N ASN A 261 -3.94 -19.12 -7.19
CA ASN A 261 -3.42 -20.41 -7.68
C ASN A 261 -3.39 -20.50 -9.21
N ASN A 262 -4.36 -19.89 -9.90
CA ASN A 262 -4.39 -19.85 -11.37
C ASN A 262 -3.64 -18.66 -11.99
N SER A 263 -2.84 -17.93 -11.19
CA SER A 263 -2.03 -16.79 -11.65
C SER A 263 -2.81 -15.62 -12.26
N ARG A 264 -4.12 -15.52 -12.02
CA ARG A 264 -4.94 -14.38 -12.49
C ARG A 264 -4.78 -13.14 -11.60
N SER A 265 -4.49 -13.36 -10.31
CA SER A 265 -4.24 -12.30 -9.32
C SER A 265 -3.00 -12.57 -8.49
N THR A 266 -2.29 -11.50 -8.13
CA THR A 266 -1.14 -11.51 -7.23
C THR A 266 -1.48 -10.93 -5.85
N SER A 267 -2.73 -10.54 -5.64
CA SER A 267 -3.18 -9.79 -4.48
C SER A 267 -2.93 -10.44 -3.12
N LEU A 268 -3.04 -11.76 -3.01
CA LEU A 268 -2.71 -12.47 -1.76
C LEU A 268 -1.21 -12.38 -1.40
N SER A 269 -0.37 -11.97 -2.35
CA SER A 269 1.06 -11.69 -2.13
C SER A 269 1.37 -10.18 -2.09
N THR A 270 0.38 -9.30 -2.20
CA THR A 270 0.58 -7.85 -2.15
C THR A 270 0.36 -7.35 -0.72
N ALA A 271 1.35 -6.63 -0.19
CA ALA A 271 1.27 -6.07 1.16
C ALA A 271 0.45 -4.77 1.17
N GLY A 272 -0.60 -4.71 2.00
CA GLY A 272 -1.46 -3.50 2.10
C GLY A 272 -2.11 -3.23 3.46
N PHE A 273 -1.77 -3.97 4.51
CA PHE A 273 -2.25 -3.68 5.86
C PHE A 273 -1.20 -2.86 6.62
N PRO A 274 -1.58 -1.73 7.24
CA PRO A 274 -0.68 -0.96 8.10
C PRO A 274 -0.39 -1.69 9.41
N ASN A 275 0.64 -1.26 10.13
CA ASN A 275 0.98 -1.72 11.49
C ASN A 275 0.21 -0.95 12.59
N VAL A 276 -0.75 -0.11 12.23
CA VAL A 276 -1.59 0.67 13.16
C VAL A 276 -3.01 0.15 13.03
N ILE A 277 -3.57 -0.31 14.15
CA ILE A 277 -4.89 -0.90 14.24
C ILE A 277 -5.70 -0.10 15.25
N THR A 278 -6.86 0.42 14.86
CA THR A 278 -7.80 1.07 15.76
C THR A 278 -9.06 0.22 15.91
N VAL A 279 -9.47 -0.01 17.15
CA VAL A 279 -10.56 -0.92 17.51
C VAL A 279 -11.51 -0.24 18.48
N LEU A 280 -12.81 -0.38 18.23
CA LEU A 280 -13.85 0.04 19.16
C LEU A 280 -14.20 -1.11 20.11
N VAL A 281 -14.12 -0.87 21.42
CA VAL A 281 -14.27 -1.91 22.46
C VAL A 281 -15.12 -1.44 23.64
N PRO A 282 -15.74 -2.38 24.39
CA PRO A 282 -16.57 -2.05 25.55
C PRO A 282 -15.74 -1.73 26.79
N GLY A 283 -15.80 -0.47 27.24
CA GLY A 283 -15.23 -0.07 28.51
C GLY A 283 -13.70 -0.20 28.63
N LYS A 284 -13.18 0.24 29.78
CA LYS A 284 -11.73 0.26 30.06
C LYS A 284 -11.13 -1.15 30.15
N LYS A 285 -11.83 -2.08 30.81
CA LYS A 285 -11.32 -3.43 31.08
C LYS A 285 -11.09 -4.21 29.79
N ALA A 286 -12.03 -4.14 28.84
CA ALA A 286 -11.86 -4.82 27.55
C ALA A 286 -10.74 -4.18 26.71
N ALA A 287 -10.58 -2.86 26.77
CA ALA A 287 -9.47 -2.18 26.10
C ALA A 287 -8.10 -2.64 26.61
N GLU A 288 -7.92 -2.72 27.95
CA GLU A 288 -6.68 -3.21 28.56
C GLU A 288 -6.43 -4.69 28.27
N ALA A 289 -7.48 -5.52 28.32
CA ALA A 289 -7.39 -6.93 27.98
C ALA A 289 -6.97 -7.12 26.52
N LEU A 290 -7.65 -6.44 25.59
CA LEU A 290 -7.35 -6.54 24.16
C LEU A 290 -5.94 -6.06 23.83
N GLY A 291 -5.46 -4.96 24.41
CA GLY A 291 -4.09 -4.49 24.21
C GLY A 291 -3.04 -5.54 24.59
N LYS A 292 -3.26 -6.25 25.71
CA LYS A 292 -2.38 -7.35 26.16
C LYS A 292 -2.52 -8.59 25.28
N GLU A 293 -3.73 -8.95 24.89
CA GLU A 293 -4.00 -10.09 24.01
C GLU A 293 -3.38 -9.91 22.63
N LEU A 294 -3.49 -8.72 22.02
CA LEU A 294 -2.86 -8.42 20.73
C LEU A 294 -1.34 -8.48 20.82
N SER A 295 -0.77 -8.04 21.95
CA SER A 295 0.66 -8.17 22.23
C SER A 295 1.10 -9.63 22.27
N ALA A 296 0.37 -10.47 23.01
CA ALA A 296 0.64 -11.90 23.10
C ALA A 296 0.43 -12.63 21.75
N GLN A 297 -0.61 -12.27 21.01
CA GLN A 297 -0.93 -12.86 19.72
C GLN A 297 0.12 -12.52 18.67
N LEU A 298 0.63 -11.29 18.64
CA LEU A 298 1.75 -10.90 17.77
C LEU A 298 2.98 -11.77 18.03
N THR A 299 3.37 -11.91 19.29
CA THR A 299 4.51 -12.75 19.69
C THR A 299 4.28 -14.21 19.30
N LYS A 300 3.09 -14.74 19.57
CA LYS A 300 2.72 -16.12 19.26
C LYS A 300 2.77 -16.42 17.77
N GLU A 301 2.18 -15.58 16.93
CA GLU A 301 2.17 -15.76 15.47
C GLU A 301 3.60 -15.68 14.90
N TRP A 302 4.40 -14.70 15.35
CA TRP A 302 5.79 -14.56 14.90
C TRP A 302 6.66 -15.75 15.30
N GLN A 303 6.52 -16.21 16.55
CA GLN A 303 7.23 -17.39 17.05
C GLN A 303 6.81 -18.66 16.30
N ALA A 304 5.52 -18.83 15.99
CA ALA A 304 5.04 -20.01 15.26
C ALA A 304 5.66 -20.10 13.87
N ILE A 305 5.75 -18.97 13.15
CA ILE A 305 6.43 -18.90 11.84
C ILE A 305 7.92 -19.26 12.01
N ALA A 306 8.60 -18.65 12.97
CA ALA A 306 10.02 -18.87 13.20
C ALA A 306 10.34 -20.32 13.60
N GLN A 307 9.49 -20.95 14.42
CA GLN A 307 9.62 -22.34 14.82
C GLN A 307 9.47 -23.29 13.63
N LYS A 308 8.48 -23.06 12.76
CA LYS A 308 8.30 -23.84 11.52
C LYS A 308 9.55 -23.73 10.63
N VAL A 309 10.08 -22.52 10.42
CA VAL A 309 11.30 -22.30 9.63
C VAL A 309 12.50 -23.02 10.24
N CYS A 310 12.75 -22.84 11.54
CA CYS A 310 13.86 -23.47 12.25
C CYS A 310 13.79 -25.01 12.15
N SER A 311 12.59 -25.57 12.34
CA SER A 311 12.35 -27.01 12.27
C SER A 311 12.52 -27.57 10.85
N ASP A 312 12.05 -26.85 9.81
CA ASP A 312 12.23 -27.27 8.41
C ASP A 312 13.71 -27.33 8.06
N ILE A 313 14.50 -26.31 8.41
CA ILE A 313 15.94 -26.30 8.14
C ILE A 313 16.64 -27.50 8.78
N LYS A 314 16.41 -27.71 10.08
CA LYS A 314 17.01 -28.87 10.78
C LYS A 314 16.66 -30.18 10.08
N THR A 315 15.38 -30.41 9.82
CA THR A 315 14.89 -31.68 9.28
C THR A 315 15.35 -31.91 7.85
N ARG A 316 15.27 -30.88 7.00
CA ARG A 316 15.63 -30.96 5.59
C ARG A 316 17.14 -31.07 5.38
N THR A 317 17.94 -30.34 6.17
CA THR A 317 19.39 -30.46 6.10
C THR A 317 19.86 -31.84 6.52
N ILE A 318 19.32 -32.42 7.60
CA ILE A 318 19.64 -33.80 8.01
C ILE A 318 19.28 -34.79 6.90
N LYS A 319 18.04 -34.73 6.39
CA LYS A 319 17.59 -35.59 5.29
C LYS A 319 18.48 -35.47 4.05
N TRP A 320 18.83 -34.25 3.65
CA TRP A 320 19.68 -34.01 2.50
C TRP A 320 21.08 -34.60 2.69
N LEU A 321 21.66 -34.46 3.88
CA LEU A 321 22.96 -35.05 4.20
C LEU A 321 22.90 -36.57 4.16
N ASP A 322 21.87 -37.18 4.73
CA ASP A 322 21.69 -38.64 4.71
C ASP A 322 21.60 -39.21 3.29
N GLU A 323 21.02 -38.44 2.36
CA GLU A 323 20.90 -38.82 0.95
C GLU A 323 22.16 -38.53 0.11
N ASN A 324 22.98 -37.54 0.49
CA ASN A 324 23.99 -36.96 -0.42
C ASN A 324 25.42 -36.87 0.16
N ILE A 325 25.68 -37.27 1.41
CA ILE A 325 26.99 -37.07 2.05
C ILE A 325 28.17 -37.69 1.29
N ASP A 326 27.95 -38.82 0.60
CA ASP A 326 28.97 -39.52 -0.19
C ASP A 326 29.00 -39.12 -1.68
N SER A 327 28.15 -38.18 -2.10
CA SER A 327 28.04 -37.74 -3.49
C SER A 327 29.27 -36.98 -3.96
N ASP A 328 29.58 -37.08 -5.26
CA ASP A 328 30.67 -36.32 -5.89
C ASP A 328 30.47 -34.81 -5.75
N LEU A 329 29.21 -34.37 -5.61
CA LEU A 329 28.84 -32.97 -5.41
C LEU A 329 29.28 -32.43 -4.04
N VAL A 330 29.26 -33.26 -2.99
CA VAL A 330 29.81 -32.91 -1.68
C VAL A 330 31.34 -32.98 -1.70
N LYS A 331 31.94 -33.91 -2.45
CA LYS A 331 33.41 -34.02 -2.58
C LYS A 331 34.03 -32.84 -3.33
N GLU A 332 33.41 -32.38 -4.42
CA GLU A 332 33.80 -31.14 -5.13
C GLU A 332 33.73 -29.89 -4.23
N PHE A 333 32.98 -29.97 -3.14
CA PHE A 333 32.68 -28.85 -2.27
C PHE A 333 33.65 -28.74 -1.05
N LEU A 334 34.46 -29.78 -0.77
CA LEU A 334 35.33 -29.89 0.42
C LEU A 334 36.78 -29.35 0.24
N ILE A 335 37.08 -28.64 -0.86
CA ILE A 335 38.43 -28.36 -1.41
C ILE A 335 39.43 -27.71 -0.44
N GLU A 336 39.01 -26.82 0.48
CA GLU A 336 39.95 -26.07 1.35
C GLU A 336 40.44 -26.85 2.58
N ASN A 337 39.64 -27.76 3.16
CA ASN A 337 39.97 -28.45 4.43
C ASN A 337 39.10 -29.71 4.67
N GLU A 338 39.35 -30.74 3.86
CA GLU A 338 38.49 -31.93 3.70
C GLU A 338 38.13 -32.63 5.03
N ASN A 339 39.12 -32.93 5.88
CA ASN A 339 38.92 -33.65 7.15
C ASN A 339 38.07 -32.87 8.18
N ALA A 340 38.26 -31.56 8.30
CA ALA A 340 37.52 -30.74 9.26
C ALA A 340 36.07 -30.52 8.79
N ASN A 341 35.88 -30.30 7.49
CA ASN A 341 34.57 -30.10 6.90
C ASN A 341 33.74 -31.39 6.92
N GLN A 342 34.33 -32.55 6.64
CA GLN A 342 33.63 -33.83 6.71
C GLN A 342 33.14 -34.14 8.13
N ARG A 343 33.95 -33.85 9.16
CA ARG A 343 33.53 -33.94 10.56
C ARG A 343 32.36 -33.01 10.89
N ASN A 344 32.34 -31.79 10.36
CA ASN A 344 31.23 -30.86 10.56
C ASN A 344 29.94 -31.38 9.91
N LEU A 345 30.01 -31.90 8.68
CA LEU A 345 28.86 -32.50 8.00
C LEU A 345 28.30 -33.70 8.78
N GLN A 346 29.17 -34.61 9.25
CA GLN A 346 28.77 -35.75 10.09
C GLN A 346 28.13 -35.32 11.42
N LYS A 347 28.60 -34.23 12.03
CA LYS A 347 27.96 -33.66 13.23
C LYS A 347 26.56 -33.15 12.90
N TRP A 348 26.37 -32.45 11.79
CA TRP A 348 25.06 -31.87 11.45
C TRP A 348 24.01 -32.91 11.04
N GLN A 349 24.40 -34.14 10.68
CA GLN A 349 23.49 -35.29 10.55
C GLN A 349 22.87 -35.69 11.90
N GLN A 350 23.55 -35.43 13.02
CA GLN A 350 23.04 -35.81 14.34
C GLN A 350 22.02 -34.78 14.83
N HIS A 351 20.82 -35.26 15.20
CA HIS A 351 19.75 -34.41 15.74
C HIS A 351 20.15 -33.60 16.98
N SER A 352 21.13 -34.07 17.77
CA SER A 352 21.63 -33.43 18.98
C SER A 352 22.56 -32.24 18.73
N CYS A 353 23.11 -32.05 17.53
CA CYS A 353 24.11 -31.01 17.23
C CYS A 353 23.52 -29.67 16.77
N TRP A 354 22.21 -29.45 16.94
CA TRP A 354 21.50 -28.24 16.51
C TRP A 354 21.19 -27.35 17.72
N GLU A 355 22.21 -26.68 18.23
CA GLU A 355 22.24 -25.88 19.47
C GLU A 355 21.87 -24.39 19.25
N TRP A 356 21.59 -24.00 18.00
CA TRP A 356 21.24 -22.62 17.60
C TRP A 356 19.96 -22.05 18.23
N ASN A 357 19.17 -22.85 18.95
CA ASN A 357 17.83 -22.49 19.44
C ASN A 357 17.87 -21.32 20.43
N GLN A 358 18.91 -21.21 21.26
CA GLN A 358 19.04 -20.14 22.24
C GLN A 358 19.25 -18.78 21.55
N LEU A 359 20.21 -18.70 20.62
CA LEU A 359 20.42 -17.50 19.81
C LEU A 359 19.18 -17.17 18.97
N TRP A 360 18.57 -18.20 18.37
CA TRP A 360 17.35 -18.05 17.59
C TRP A 360 16.24 -17.41 18.44
N ASN A 361 15.94 -17.98 19.60
CA ASN A 361 14.93 -17.47 20.52
C ASN A 361 15.27 -16.07 21.03
N ALA A 362 16.54 -15.78 21.33
CA ALA A 362 16.97 -14.45 21.76
C ALA A 362 16.70 -13.37 20.70
N GLN A 363 16.90 -13.69 19.42
CA GLN A 363 16.64 -12.76 18.32
C GLN A 363 15.12 -12.66 18.01
N ILE A 364 14.40 -13.78 17.97
CA ILE A 364 12.98 -13.81 17.63
C ILE A 364 12.10 -13.19 18.73
N ASN A 365 12.40 -13.45 20.01
CA ASN A 365 11.60 -12.95 21.12
C ASN A 365 11.71 -11.42 21.29
N ASN A 366 12.78 -10.81 20.77
CA ASN A 366 13.03 -9.37 20.85
C ASN A 366 12.86 -8.66 19.49
N THR A 367 12.15 -9.29 18.54
CA THR A 367 11.91 -8.68 17.22
C THR A 367 10.95 -7.51 17.30
N TRP A 368 9.84 -7.66 18.04
CA TRP A 368 8.73 -6.70 18.05
C TRP A 368 8.57 -6.01 19.40
N GLU A 369 8.45 -4.69 19.37
CA GLU A 369 7.90 -3.90 20.46
C GLU A 369 6.45 -3.56 20.14
N ASN A 370 5.55 -3.81 21.09
CA ASN A 370 4.13 -3.49 20.98
C ASN A 370 3.79 -2.26 21.82
N TYR A 371 2.81 -1.51 21.34
CA TYR A 371 2.32 -0.31 22.00
C TYR A 371 0.82 -0.24 21.83
N TRP A 372 0.13 0.17 22.87
CA TRP A 372 -1.28 0.45 22.78
C TRP A 372 -1.71 1.55 23.73
N THR A 373 -2.74 2.27 23.34
CA THR A 373 -3.41 3.30 24.13
C THR A 373 -4.90 3.22 23.88
N ALA A 374 -5.72 3.64 24.83
CA ALA A 374 -7.17 3.67 24.69
C ALA A 374 -7.74 4.98 25.24
N VAL A 375 -8.77 5.51 24.59
CA VAL A 375 -9.45 6.74 24.99
C VAL A 375 -10.96 6.49 25.03
N PRO A 376 -11.66 6.81 26.14
CA PRO A 376 -13.12 6.72 26.21
C PRO A 376 -13.80 7.79 25.38
N PHE A 377 -15.04 7.51 24.96
CA PHE A 377 -15.89 8.51 24.33
C PHE A 377 -16.60 9.28 25.44
N GLY A 378 -16.19 10.54 25.63
CA GLY A 378 -16.64 11.35 26.76
C GLY A 378 -16.08 10.86 28.10
N ASN A 379 -16.47 11.54 29.17
CA ASN A 379 -16.10 11.15 30.52
C ASN A 379 -16.96 9.96 30.98
N PRO A 380 -16.37 8.82 31.40
CA PRO A 380 -17.12 7.64 31.88
C PRO A 380 -18.02 7.86 33.10
N GLU A 381 -17.85 8.97 33.83
CA GLU A 381 -18.67 9.35 34.99
C GLU A 381 -19.91 10.17 34.61
N GLN A 382 -20.04 10.55 33.33
CA GLN A 382 -21.14 11.37 32.79
C GLN A 382 -22.04 10.52 31.89
N GLU A 383 -23.24 11.02 31.56
CA GLU A 383 -24.09 10.38 30.56
C GLU A 383 -23.50 10.51 29.13
N LEU A 384 -23.89 9.62 28.22
CA LEU A 384 -23.41 9.66 26.82
C LEU A 384 -24.03 10.79 25.98
N ILE A 385 -25.13 11.39 26.45
CA ILE A 385 -25.91 12.43 25.77
C ILE A 385 -26.20 13.55 26.75
N THR A 386 -26.17 14.79 26.25
CA THR A 386 -26.66 15.97 26.95
C THR A 386 -27.63 16.73 26.05
N SER A 387 -28.69 17.29 26.64
CA SER A 387 -29.69 18.10 25.94
C SER A 387 -29.74 19.49 26.54
N LYS A 388 -30.28 20.44 25.79
CA LYS A 388 -30.49 21.80 26.31
C LYS A 388 -31.47 21.77 27.48
N GLY A 389 -31.09 22.43 28.57
CA GLY A 389 -31.98 22.66 29.71
C GLY A 389 -32.98 23.80 29.47
N GLU A 390 -33.73 24.18 30.50
CA GLU A 390 -34.76 25.24 30.44
C GLU A 390 -34.21 26.59 29.93
N ASN A 391 -32.93 26.88 30.18
CA ASN A 391 -32.24 28.09 29.73
C ASN A 391 -31.72 28.01 28.28
N ASN A 392 -32.10 26.98 27.51
CA ASN A 392 -31.66 26.73 26.14
C ASN A 392 -30.13 26.55 25.97
N ASN A 393 -29.43 26.25 27.06
CA ASN A 393 -27.99 26.00 27.12
C ASN A 393 -27.69 24.53 27.44
N PHE A 394 -26.57 24.03 26.94
CA PHE A 394 -26.05 22.70 27.30
C PHE A 394 -25.40 22.72 28.69
N ASN A 395 -25.33 21.57 29.34
CA ASN A 395 -24.61 21.41 30.60
C ASN A 395 -23.11 21.67 30.40
N THR A 396 -22.59 22.73 31.02
CA THR A 396 -21.18 23.13 30.93
C THR A 396 -20.24 22.07 31.52
N ASP A 397 -20.57 21.50 32.67
CA ASP A 397 -19.76 20.47 33.34
C ASP A 397 -19.60 19.23 32.44
N TRP A 398 -20.65 18.86 31.70
CA TRP A 398 -20.61 17.76 30.75
C TRP A 398 -19.63 18.03 29.59
N ILE A 399 -19.64 19.26 29.05
CA ILE A 399 -18.73 19.68 27.97
C ILE A 399 -17.29 19.74 28.48
N GLU A 400 -17.05 20.36 29.62
CA GLU A 400 -15.72 20.46 30.23
C GLU A 400 -15.13 19.07 30.55
N ALA A 401 -15.98 18.15 31.03
CA ALA A 401 -15.59 16.76 31.26
C ALA A 401 -15.20 16.03 29.96
N ALA A 402 -15.95 16.22 28.87
CA ALA A 402 -15.58 15.67 27.56
C ALA A 402 -14.28 16.27 27.03
N GLU A 403 -14.09 17.57 27.22
CA GLU A 403 -12.91 18.32 26.78
C GLU A 403 -11.64 17.92 27.53
N ALA A 404 -11.75 17.56 28.81
CA ALA A 404 -10.65 17.01 29.61
C ALA A 404 -10.14 15.66 29.07
N ILE A 405 -11.03 14.84 28.49
CA ILE A 405 -10.68 13.55 27.88
C ILE A 405 -10.04 13.76 26.50
N ALA A 406 -10.68 14.54 25.65
CA ALA A 406 -10.29 14.74 24.25
C ALA A 406 -10.27 16.25 23.89
N PRO A 407 -9.19 16.97 24.23
CA PRO A 407 -9.13 18.43 24.06
C PRO A 407 -9.23 18.85 22.59
N SER A 408 -10.01 19.91 22.34
CA SER A 408 -10.11 20.57 21.05
C SER A 408 -8.86 21.36 20.72
N HIS A 409 -8.73 21.70 19.44
CA HIS A 409 -7.70 22.65 19.01
C HIS A 409 -8.10 24.07 19.45
N PRO A 410 -7.17 24.92 19.91
CA PRO A 410 -7.51 26.28 20.36
C PRO A 410 -8.27 27.11 19.31
N GLU A 411 -7.92 26.94 18.03
CA GLU A 411 -8.56 27.62 16.90
C GLU A 411 -9.89 26.99 16.45
N HIS A 412 -10.20 25.78 16.93
CA HIS A 412 -11.37 24.99 16.51
C HIS A 412 -11.98 24.26 17.71
N GLN A 413 -12.72 25.00 18.54
CA GLN A 413 -13.45 24.43 19.68
C GLN A 413 -14.53 23.44 19.24
N THR A 414 -14.73 22.38 20.01
CA THR A 414 -15.77 21.36 19.77
C THR A 414 -16.74 21.29 20.96
N PRO A 415 -18.06 21.35 20.74
CA PRO A 415 -18.72 21.88 19.54
C PRO A 415 -18.45 23.39 19.38
N THR A 416 -18.61 23.90 18.17
CA THR A 416 -18.49 25.35 17.92
C THR A 416 -19.71 26.10 18.49
N GLU A 417 -19.58 27.40 18.72
CA GLU A 417 -20.72 28.23 19.15
C GLU A 417 -21.90 28.19 18.17
N ALA A 418 -21.63 28.12 16.86
CA ALA A 418 -22.67 27.98 15.85
C ALA A 418 -23.42 26.63 15.99
N GLU A 419 -22.69 25.54 16.25
CA GLU A 419 -23.30 24.23 16.50
C GLU A 419 -24.12 24.23 17.79
N LYS A 420 -23.61 24.84 18.87
CA LYS A 420 -24.35 24.97 20.14
C LYS A 420 -25.66 25.73 19.96
N GLN A 421 -25.69 26.74 19.10
CA GLN A 421 -26.88 27.53 18.83
C GLN A 421 -27.95 26.75 18.05
N VAL A 422 -27.55 25.91 17.11
CA VAL A 422 -28.47 25.17 16.22
C VAL A 422 -28.92 23.83 16.80
N TYR A 423 -28.04 23.09 17.48
CA TYR A 423 -28.35 21.73 17.94
C TYR A 423 -29.22 21.71 19.19
N GLN A 424 -30.05 20.67 19.33
CA GLN A 424 -30.92 20.45 20.50
C GLN A 424 -30.30 19.50 21.53
N SER A 425 -29.51 18.54 21.05
CA SER A 425 -28.75 17.58 21.85
C SER A 425 -27.32 17.48 21.32
N LEU A 426 -26.41 17.13 22.23
CA LEU A 426 -25.03 16.74 21.94
C LEU A 426 -24.81 15.34 22.50
N ASN A 427 -23.89 14.61 21.89
CA ASN A 427 -23.47 13.30 22.40
C ASN A 427 -21.97 13.12 22.24
N VAL A 428 -21.44 12.07 22.86
CA VAL A 428 -19.98 11.81 22.88
C VAL A 428 -19.35 11.63 21.49
N GLY A 429 -20.12 11.27 20.46
CA GLY A 429 -19.64 11.16 19.07
C GLY A 429 -19.22 12.51 18.46
N THR A 430 -19.71 13.63 19.04
CA THR A 430 -19.32 15.01 18.70
C THR A 430 -17.79 15.20 18.78
N TRP A 431 -17.11 14.48 19.67
CA TRP A 431 -15.65 14.54 19.89
C TRP A 431 -14.84 13.49 19.11
N TRP A 432 -15.44 12.77 18.16
CA TRP A 432 -14.74 11.68 17.44
C TRP A 432 -13.37 12.08 16.89
N GLY A 433 -13.28 13.19 16.16
CA GLY A 433 -12.00 13.70 15.63
C GLY A 433 -10.97 14.04 16.71
N ASN A 434 -11.44 14.57 17.86
CA ASN A 434 -10.59 14.90 19.00
C ASN A 434 -10.04 13.64 19.67
N VAL A 435 -10.88 12.61 19.83
CA VAL A 435 -10.50 11.30 20.38
C VAL A 435 -9.41 10.67 19.52
N GLN A 436 -9.56 10.67 18.19
CA GLN A 436 -8.54 10.17 17.25
C GLN A 436 -7.21 10.94 17.38
N SER A 437 -7.28 12.28 17.44
CA SER A 437 -6.10 13.14 17.64
C SER A 437 -5.40 12.87 18.97
N ARG A 438 -6.16 12.72 20.06
CA ARG A 438 -5.66 12.39 21.40
C ARG A 438 -4.97 11.02 21.40
N LEU A 439 -5.58 10.03 20.78
CA LEU A 439 -5.06 8.67 20.66
C LEU A 439 -3.69 8.65 19.96
N GLY A 440 -3.56 9.39 18.85
CA GLY A 440 -2.29 9.58 18.12
C GLY A 440 -1.20 10.27 18.96
N LYS A 441 -1.55 11.27 19.77
CA LYS A 441 -0.60 11.91 20.69
C LYS A 441 -0.15 10.96 21.80
N LEU A 442 -1.09 10.24 22.42
CA LEU A 442 -0.80 9.32 23.51
C LEU A 442 0.12 8.19 23.06
N ILE A 443 -0.13 7.59 21.89
CA ILE A 443 0.72 6.50 21.41
C ILE A 443 2.15 7.00 21.12
N GLN A 444 2.31 8.24 20.62
CA GLN A 444 3.63 8.82 20.42
C GLN A 444 4.34 9.09 21.75
N SER A 445 3.62 9.55 22.77
CA SER A 445 4.19 9.70 24.12
C SER A 445 4.68 8.37 24.68
N VAL A 446 3.90 7.29 24.52
CA VAL A 446 4.32 5.93 24.92
C VAL A 446 5.60 5.53 24.18
N LYS A 447 5.65 5.72 22.85
CA LYS A 447 6.85 5.42 22.05
C LYS A 447 8.09 6.22 22.48
N ASN A 448 7.91 7.47 22.92
CA ASN A 448 9.02 8.34 23.32
C ASN A 448 9.62 8.00 24.70
N THR A 449 8.86 7.35 25.59
CA THR A 449 9.34 6.99 26.95
C THR A 449 10.31 5.80 27.00
N ARG A 450 10.81 5.35 25.84
CA ARG A 450 11.60 4.13 25.66
C ARG A 450 13.08 4.30 26.02
N THR A 451 13.63 3.28 26.67
CA THR A 451 15.07 2.96 26.68
C THR A 451 15.30 1.73 25.80
N TRP A 452 15.98 1.91 24.67
CA TRP A 452 16.26 0.80 23.76
C TRP A 452 17.55 0.08 24.18
N ASN A 453 17.45 -1.22 24.45
CA ASN A 453 18.62 -2.08 24.64
C ASN A 453 18.50 -3.29 23.73
N LEU A 454 19.31 -3.34 22.67
CA LEU A 454 19.50 -4.57 21.90
C LEU A 454 20.33 -5.56 22.72
N PRO A 455 19.93 -6.84 22.80
CA PRO A 455 20.83 -7.86 23.31
C PRO A 455 22.03 -7.98 22.35
N ALA A 456 23.20 -7.55 22.80
CA ALA A 456 24.44 -7.74 22.07
C ALA A 456 24.75 -9.24 22.01
N SER A 457 24.73 -9.81 20.81
CA SER A 457 25.24 -11.17 20.58
C SER A 457 26.64 -11.09 19.99
N PRO A 458 27.60 -11.91 20.41
CA PRO A 458 28.91 -12.01 19.76
C PRO A 458 28.85 -12.97 18.55
N GLY A 459 29.96 -13.07 17.81
CA GLY A 459 30.08 -13.88 16.60
C GLY A 459 30.02 -13.06 15.30
N GLU A 460 30.21 -13.74 14.17
CA GLU A 460 30.11 -13.11 12.85
C GLU A 460 28.71 -12.50 12.64
N ARG A 461 28.66 -11.28 12.10
CA ARG A 461 27.41 -10.59 11.82
C ARG A 461 26.75 -11.10 10.55
N SER A 462 25.44 -10.93 10.49
CA SER A 462 24.70 -11.14 9.25
C SER A 462 25.31 -10.30 8.12
N SER A 463 25.47 -10.93 6.97
CA SER A 463 25.81 -10.29 5.72
C SER A 463 24.71 -9.32 5.24
N LEU A 464 23.46 -9.48 5.65
CA LEU A 464 22.32 -8.71 5.15
C LEU A 464 22.20 -7.36 5.86
N SER A 465 21.87 -7.36 7.16
CA SER A 465 21.74 -6.13 7.95
C SER A 465 23.01 -5.69 8.67
N GLY A 466 23.93 -6.61 8.95
CA GLY A 466 25.06 -6.37 9.86
C GLY A 466 24.67 -6.19 11.34
N GLN A 467 23.37 -6.19 11.68
CA GLN A 467 22.89 -5.84 13.03
C GLN A 467 23.01 -6.99 14.02
N PHE A 468 22.63 -8.20 13.61
CA PHE A 468 22.59 -9.38 14.49
C PHE A 468 23.62 -10.43 14.07
N SER A 469 23.99 -11.30 15.01
CA SER A 469 24.88 -12.44 14.74
C SER A 469 24.22 -13.44 13.80
N ALA A 470 24.99 -13.93 12.82
CA ALA A 470 24.55 -15.00 11.94
C ALA A 470 24.36 -16.31 12.72
N ILE A 471 23.35 -17.08 12.33
CA ILE A 471 23.07 -18.36 12.98
C ILE A 471 23.99 -19.47 12.45
N HIS A 472 24.24 -20.45 13.30
CA HIS A 472 24.98 -21.66 12.95
C HIS A 472 24.58 -22.79 13.92
N PRO A 473 24.43 -24.05 13.45
CA PRO A 473 23.95 -25.16 14.29
C PRO A 473 24.71 -25.33 15.61
N ASN A 474 26.05 -25.20 15.59
CA ASN A 474 26.92 -25.40 16.75
C ASN A 474 27.21 -24.11 17.55
N LEU A 475 26.42 -23.04 17.41
CA LEU A 475 26.65 -21.77 18.12
C LEU A 475 25.92 -21.76 19.47
N LEU A 476 26.67 -21.97 20.56
CA LEU A 476 26.18 -21.93 21.95
C LEU A 476 26.12 -20.48 22.47
N TYR A 477 24.94 -20.04 22.93
CA TYR A 477 24.71 -18.65 23.36
C TYR A 477 24.76 -18.46 24.89
N ASN A 478 24.66 -19.52 25.70
CA ASN A 478 24.47 -19.43 27.16
C ASN A 478 25.73 -19.49 28.03
N GLU A 479 26.93 -19.74 27.51
CA GLU A 479 28.15 -19.76 28.33
C GLU A 479 28.90 -18.42 28.25
N GLN A 480 29.57 -18.02 29.34
CA GLN A 480 30.59 -16.96 29.31
C GLN A 480 31.45 -17.21 28.08
N PHE A 481 31.39 -16.30 27.10
CA PHE A 481 32.18 -16.40 25.89
C PHE A 481 33.64 -16.48 26.32
N ARG A 482 34.22 -17.68 26.32
CA ARG A 482 35.65 -17.83 26.49
C ARG A 482 36.27 -16.96 25.41
N GLU A 483 37.06 -15.97 25.79
CA GLU A 483 37.88 -15.23 24.84
C GLU A 483 38.60 -16.26 23.95
N GLY A 484 38.29 -16.24 22.64
CA GLY A 484 38.84 -17.18 21.66
C GLY A 484 38.00 -18.42 21.30
N GLY A 485 36.81 -18.66 21.88
CA GLY A 485 35.93 -19.80 21.58
C GLY A 485 35.02 -19.65 20.36
N GLY A 486 35.40 -18.83 19.38
CA GLY A 486 34.57 -18.52 18.21
C GLY A 486 34.42 -19.70 17.26
N LEU A 487 33.24 -19.83 16.65
CA LEU A 487 33.04 -20.68 15.48
C LEU A 487 34.04 -20.31 14.37
N SER A 488 34.69 -21.30 13.77
CA SER A 488 35.63 -21.02 12.69
C SER A 488 34.88 -20.43 11.48
N SER A 489 35.48 -19.42 10.85
CA SER A 489 34.95 -18.81 9.62
C SER A 489 34.77 -19.85 8.49
N GLY A 490 35.61 -20.90 8.50
CA GLY A 490 35.46 -22.08 7.64
C GLY A 490 34.17 -22.85 7.89
N SER A 491 33.86 -23.20 9.15
CA SER A 491 32.60 -23.88 9.49
C SER A 491 31.38 -23.03 9.15
N MET A 492 31.46 -21.71 9.41
CA MET A 492 30.39 -20.78 9.05
C MET A 492 30.16 -20.74 7.53
N ARG A 493 31.21 -20.60 6.73
CA ARG A 493 31.10 -20.66 5.24
C ARG A 493 30.52 -22.00 4.78
N LEU A 494 31.02 -23.11 5.33
CA LEU A 494 30.56 -24.46 4.98
C LEU A 494 29.06 -24.63 5.22
N PHE A 495 28.54 -24.19 6.37
CA PHE A 495 27.11 -24.30 6.68
C PHE A 495 26.25 -23.52 5.68
N TRP A 496 26.61 -22.27 5.38
CA TRP A 496 25.81 -21.44 4.48
C TRP A 496 25.89 -21.87 3.02
N GLN A 497 27.02 -22.42 2.61
CA GLN A 497 27.13 -23.08 1.32
C GLN A 497 26.29 -24.37 1.27
N LEU A 498 26.26 -25.19 2.33
CA LEU A 498 25.34 -26.33 2.44
C LEU A 498 23.88 -25.86 2.32
N MET A 499 23.51 -24.75 2.94
CA MET A 499 22.16 -24.18 2.81
C MET A 499 21.78 -23.89 1.35
N SER A 500 22.73 -23.50 0.48
CA SER A 500 22.47 -23.30 -0.95
C SER A 500 22.20 -24.58 -1.74
N LEU A 501 22.73 -25.71 -1.25
CA LEU A 501 22.48 -27.03 -1.82
C LEU A 501 21.15 -27.60 -1.33
N VAL A 502 20.83 -27.41 -0.04
CA VAL A 502 19.58 -27.86 0.58
C VAL A 502 18.38 -27.04 0.08
N TYR A 503 18.57 -25.75 -0.18
CA TYR A 503 17.54 -24.84 -0.71
C TYR A 503 18.02 -24.15 -1.99
N PRO A 504 18.06 -24.87 -3.13
CA PRO A 504 18.51 -24.32 -4.40
C PRO A 504 17.72 -23.07 -4.80
N GLY A 505 18.43 -22.01 -5.18
CA GLY A 505 17.84 -20.73 -5.62
C GLY A 505 17.44 -19.79 -4.48
N LEU A 506 17.37 -20.26 -3.23
CA LEU A 506 17.04 -19.40 -2.08
C LEU A 506 18.28 -18.75 -1.46
N PHE A 507 19.38 -19.49 -1.40
CA PHE A 507 20.69 -19.02 -0.92
C PHE A 507 21.75 -19.16 -2.02
N ASN A 508 22.70 -18.22 -2.07
CA ASN A 508 23.84 -18.28 -2.99
C ASN A 508 25.09 -18.96 -2.38
N GLY A 509 25.02 -19.37 -1.11
CA GLY A 509 26.09 -20.06 -0.39
C GLY A 509 27.12 -19.16 0.30
N SER A 510 27.21 -17.88 -0.10
CA SER A 510 28.11 -16.90 0.52
C SER A 510 27.43 -16.07 1.63
N GLU A 511 26.10 -16.03 1.62
CA GLU A 511 25.28 -15.27 2.56
C GLU A 511 25.34 -15.87 3.95
N LYS A 512 25.35 -15.02 4.97
CA LYS A 512 25.22 -15.40 6.38
C LYS A 512 24.08 -14.60 6.97
N LEU A 513 23.03 -15.25 7.46
CA LEU A 513 21.82 -14.57 7.94
C LEU A 513 21.60 -14.82 9.44
N ASN A 514 20.92 -13.88 10.08
CA ASN A 514 20.41 -14.06 11.43
C ASN A 514 19.02 -14.73 11.43
N ALA A 515 18.48 -15.08 12.61
CA ALA A 515 17.21 -15.78 12.73
C ALA A 515 16.02 -14.96 12.20
N ILE A 516 16.01 -13.64 12.39
CA ILE A 516 14.96 -12.73 11.91
C ILE A 516 14.93 -12.70 10.39
N GLU A 517 16.10 -12.49 9.77
CA GLU A 517 16.24 -12.43 8.31
C GLU A 517 15.94 -13.77 7.65
N LEU A 518 16.35 -14.88 8.27
CA LEU A 518 16.09 -16.22 7.76
C LEU A 518 14.60 -16.55 7.86
N THR A 519 13.99 -16.26 9.01
CA THR A 519 12.53 -16.36 9.20
C THR A 519 11.81 -15.52 8.15
N LYS A 520 12.23 -14.26 7.97
CA LYS A 520 11.67 -13.36 6.96
C LYS A 520 11.71 -13.95 5.57
N ARG A 521 12.88 -14.41 5.12
CA ARG A 521 13.06 -14.98 3.78
C ARG A 521 12.23 -16.23 3.54
N MET A 522 12.08 -17.09 4.55
CA MET A 522 11.47 -18.42 4.44
C MET A 522 9.99 -18.46 4.85
N ALA A 523 9.44 -17.39 5.41
CA ALA A 523 8.14 -17.41 6.08
C ALA A 523 6.96 -17.81 5.17
N TRP A 524 6.95 -17.33 3.93
CA TRP A 524 5.84 -17.56 3.00
C TRP A 524 5.53 -19.06 2.83
N GLN A 525 6.56 -19.84 2.49
CA GLN A 525 6.42 -21.28 2.26
C GLN A 525 6.69 -22.07 3.53
N TYR A 526 7.93 -22.02 4.02
CA TYR A 526 8.41 -22.88 5.12
C TYR A 526 7.94 -22.41 6.50
N GLY A 527 7.54 -21.14 6.63
CA GLY A 527 6.87 -20.62 7.82
C GLY A 527 5.36 -20.88 7.85
N GLY A 528 4.79 -21.47 6.79
CA GLY A 528 3.36 -21.82 6.71
C GLY A 528 2.42 -20.63 6.52
N VAL A 529 2.92 -19.47 6.07
CA VAL A 529 2.07 -18.29 5.81
C VAL A 529 1.12 -18.55 4.63
N ALA A 530 1.59 -19.10 3.52
CA ALA A 530 0.74 -19.44 2.37
C ALA A 530 -0.31 -20.52 2.73
N GLU A 531 0.12 -21.57 3.43
CA GLU A 531 -0.74 -22.62 3.99
C GLU A 531 -1.84 -22.03 4.91
N SER A 532 -1.47 -21.03 5.72
CA SER A 532 -2.42 -20.36 6.62
C SER A 532 -3.58 -19.69 5.88
N LEU A 533 -3.38 -19.31 4.62
CA LEU A 533 -4.37 -18.68 3.73
C LEU A 533 -5.11 -19.68 2.82
N GLY A 534 -4.80 -20.98 2.92
CA GLY A 534 -5.40 -22.02 2.07
C GLY A 534 -4.76 -22.14 0.68
N ILE A 535 -3.61 -21.51 0.46
CA ILE A 535 -2.84 -21.65 -0.79
C ILE A 535 -2.15 -23.02 -0.77
N LYS A 536 -2.33 -23.81 -1.84
CA LYS A 536 -1.73 -25.15 -1.94
C LYS A 536 -0.27 -25.05 -2.36
N GLU A 537 0.58 -25.92 -1.81
CA GLU A 537 1.97 -26.03 -2.22
C GLU A 537 2.07 -26.63 -3.63
N THR A 538 2.77 -25.94 -4.55
CA THR A 538 3.07 -26.47 -5.88
C THR A 538 4.41 -27.22 -5.85
N PHE A 539 4.33 -28.55 -5.85
CA PHE A 539 5.50 -29.41 -5.97
C PHE A 539 5.80 -29.70 -7.45
N ILE A 540 7.08 -29.62 -7.85
CA ILE A 540 7.55 -30.15 -9.13
C ILE A 540 8.64 -31.17 -8.80
N LYS A 541 8.41 -32.45 -9.10
CA LYS A 541 9.37 -33.56 -8.86
C LYS A 541 9.91 -33.60 -7.43
N GLU A 542 9.02 -33.52 -6.43
CA GLU A 542 9.36 -33.58 -4.99
C GLU A 542 10.31 -32.48 -4.47
N GLN A 543 10.71 -31.53 -5.33
CA GLN A 543 11.46 -30.33 -4.98
C GLN A 543 10.55 -29.10 -5.06
N ILE A 544 10.68 -28.22 -4.08
CA ILE A 544 9.95 -26.95 -4.02
C ILE A 544 10.62 -25.98 -5.00
N ASN A 545 9.90 -25.57 -6.03
CA ASN A 545 10.36 -24.48 -6.90
C ASN A 545 9.98 -23.13 -6.28
N TYR A 546 10.87 -22.59 -5.47
CA TYR A 546 10.67 -21.30 -4.80
C TYR A 546 10.41 -20.14 -5.79
N GLU A 547 10.98 -20.23 -7.01
CA GLU A 547 10.78 -19.24 -8.08
C GLU A 547 9.35 -19.27 -8.66
N ASN A 548 8.61 -20.37 -8.51
CA ASN A 548 7.23 -20.47 -8.98
C ASN A 548 6.19 -19.99 -7.93
N LEU A 549 6.56 -20.03 -6.65
CA LEU A 549 5.66 -19.78 -5.50
C LEU A 549 5.64 -18.32 -5.06
N ILE A 550 6.77 -17.61 -5.11
CA ILE A 550 6.87 -16.18 -4.73
C ILE A 550 7.39 -15.40 -5.92
N ARG A 551 6.45 -14.88 -6.71
CA ARG A 551 6.72 -14.24 -7.99
C ARG A 551 7.10 -12.77 -7.80
N PHE A 552 8.34 -12.52 -7.38
CA PHE A 552 8.93 -11.19 -7.55
C PHE A 552 9.93 -11.20 -8.72
N PRO A 553 9.75 -10.34 -9.73
CA PRO A 553 10.62 -10.30 -10.90
C PRO A 553 12.05 -9.92 -10.52
N ASN A 554 13.04 -10.48 -11.22
CA ASN A 554 14.41 -10.01 -11.10
C ASN A 554 14.57 -8.63 -11.76
N LEU A 555 15.65 -7.92 -11.39
CA LEU A 555 15.92 -6.56 -11.88
C LEU A 555 15.95 -6.45 -13.40
N SER A 556 16.57 -7.41 -14.08
CA SER A 556 16.64 -7.41 -15.53
C SER A 556 15.28 -7.62 -16.18
N SER A 557 14.40 -8.41 -15.56
CA SER A 557 13.02 -8.59 -16.02
C SER A 557 12.19 -7.33 -15.83
N ILE A 558 12.33 -6.63 -14.69
CA ILE A 558 11.67 -5.32 -14.48
C ILE A 558 12.13 -4.32 -15.55
N ALA A 559 13.44 -4.15 -15.71
CA ALA A 559 14.03 -3.20 -16.66
C ALA A 559 13.57 -3.45 -18.10
N ALA A 560 13.61 -4.71 -18.55
CA ALA A 560 13.30 -5.09 -19.93
C ALA A 560 11.80 -5.31 -20.20
N ALA A 561 10.92 -5.14 -19.20
CA ALA A 561 9.52 -5.54 -19.28
C ALA A 561 8.74 -4.82 -20.40
N ARG A 562 8.90 -3.49 -20.51
CA ARG A 562 8.21 -2.69 -21.53
C ARG A 562 8.73 -2.98 -22.93
N PHE A 563 10.05 -3.12 -23.08
CA PHE A 563 10.66 -3.55 -24.34
C PHE A 563 10.10 -4.91 -24.80
N ALA A 564 10.04 -5.88 -23.89
CA ALA A 564 9.54 -7.22 -24.20
C ALA A 564 8.04 -7.23 -24.54
N TYR A 565 7.25 -6.37 -23.89
CA TYR A 565 5.84 -6.17 -24.22
C TYR A 565 5.66 -5.57 -25.63
N ASN A 566 6.46 -4.57 -26.00
CA ASN A 566 6.37 -3.91 -27.30
C ASN A 566 6.90 -4.79 -28.45
N HIS A 567 7.95 -5.59 -28.21
CA HIS A 567 8.68 -6.33 -29.24
C HIS A 567 8.87 -7.83 -28.93
N PRO A 568 7.80 -8.62 -28.73
CA PRO A 568 7.91 -10.03 -28.33
C PRO A 568 8.65 -10.90 -29.37
N THR A 569 8.56 -10.56 -30.66
CA THR A 569 9.29 -11.27 -31.72
C THR A 569 10.80 -11.05 -31.65
N LYS A 570 11.25 -9.83 -31.30
CA LYS A 570 12.67 -9.55 -31.07
C LYS A 570 13.20 -10.26 -29.83
N VAL A 571 12.40 -10.40 -28.77
CA VAL A 571 12.75 -11.21 -27.58
C VAL A 571 13.03 -12.66 -27.98
N GLN A 572 12.16 -13.25 -28.79
CA GLN A 572 12.36 -14.61 -29.31
C GLN A 572 13.61 -14.70 -30.20
N GLY A 573 13.82 -13.74 -31.11
CA GLY A 573 15.01 -13.69 -31.97
C GLY A 573 16.31 -13.60 -31.17
N TYR A 574 16.35 -12.70 -30.17
CA TYR A 574 17.45 -12.55 -29.22
C TYR A 574 17.76 -13.86 -28.50
N TRP A 575 16.74 -14.52 -27.96
CA TRP A 575 16.92 -15.78 -27.25
C TRP A 575 17.46 -16.88 -28.16
N ASN A 576 16.94 -17.02 -29.38
CA ASN A 576 17.43 -18.02 -30.36
C ASN A 576 18.91 -17.82 -30.70
N ASN A 577 19.31 -16.57 -30.88
CA ASN A 577 20.69 -16.20 -31.14
C ASN A 577 21.60 -16.57 -29.94
N LEU A 578 21.27 -16.06 -28.75
CA LEU A 578 22.03 -16.33 -27.54
C LEU A 578 22.10 -17.84 -27.22
N ASN A 579 21.01 -18.56 -27.45
CA ASN A 579 20.95 -20.01 -27.31
C ASN A 579 21.97 -20.71 -28.22
N SER A 580 22.08 -20.29 -29.48
CA SER A 580 23.04 -20.83 -30.45
C SER A 580 24.48 -20.53 -30.05
N LEU A 581 24.75 -19.31 -29.58
CA LEU A 581 26.06 -18.89 -29.06
C LEU A 581 26.48 -19.70 -27.84
N ILE A 582 25.57 -19.91 -26.88
CA ILE A 582 25.84 -20.68 -25.66
C ILE A 582 26.01 -22.17 -25.97
N GLN A 583 25.20 -22.74 -26.85
CA GLN A 583 25.33 -24.14 -27.25
C GLN A 583 26.71 -24.42 -27.87
N LYS A 584 27.24 -23.46 -28.66
CA LYS A 584 28.56 -23.56 -29.29
C LYS A 584 29.73 -23.39 -28.31
N ASN A 585 29.66 -22.40 -27.42
CA ASN A 585 30.82 -21.96 -26.62
C ASN A 585 30.79 -22.45 -25.15
N LEU A 586 29.61 -22.77 -24.61
CA LEU A 586 29.40 -23.23 -23.24
C LEU A 586 28.46 -24.46 -23.20
N PRO A 587 28.77 -25.57 -23.92
CA PRO A 587 27.85 -26.70 -24.09
C PRO A 587 27.47 -27.37 -22.77
N LYS A 588 28.40 -27.43 -21.79
CA LYS A 588 28.13 -28.00 -20.46
C LYS A 588 27.12 -27.18 -19.64
N GLN A 589 26.94 -25.91 -19.96
CA GLN A 589 26.05 -24.98 -19.27
C GLN A 589 24.74 -24.73 -20.02
N HIS A 590 24.62 -25.21 -21.27
CA HIS A 590 23.47 -24.97 -22.15
C HIS A 590 22.14 -25.38 -21.52
N GLN A 591 22.06 -26.56 -20.90
CA GLN A 591 20.85 -27.02 -20.22
C GLN A 591 20.43 -26.07 -19.08
N LYS A 592 21.39 -25.60 -18.27
CA LYS A 592 21.13 -24.62 -17.20
C LYS A 592 20.63 -23.30 -17.79
N PHE A 593 21.28 -22.80 -18.84
CA PHE A 593 20.83 -21.59 -19.55
C PHE A 593 19.37 -21.72 -20.02
N CYS A 594 19.01 -22.80 -20.72
CA CYS A 594 17.63 -23.01 -21.18
C CYS A 594 16.65 -23.03 -20.00
N SER A 595 16.97 -23.76 -18.93
CA SER A 595 16.10 -23.83 -17.74
C SER A 595 15.86 -22.48 -17.04
N ARG A 596 16.82 -21.55 -17.15
CA ARG A 596 16.75 -20.22 -16.51
C ARG A 596 16.12 -19.14 -17.39
N THR A 597 16.05 -19.36 -18.70
CA THR A 597 15.65 -18.33 -19.68
C THR A 597 14.47 -18.71 -20.57
N ARG A 598 14.11 -20.00 -20.64
CA ARG A 598 13.02 -20.53 -21.47
C ARG A 598 12.02 -21.32 -20.61
N GLY A 599 10.72 -21.11 -20.86
CA GLY A 599 9.66 -21.68 -20.03
C GLY A 599 9.58 -21.08 -18.63
N ARG A 600 10.28 -19.95 -18.42
CA ARG A 600 10.28 -19.15 -17.20
C ARG A 600 9.85 -17.73 -17.58
N PRO A 601 8.77 -17.17 -17.01
CA PRO A 601 8.24 -15.85 -17.38
C PRO A 601 9.09 -14.69 -16.85
N PHE A 602 8.78 -13.46 -17.27
CA PHE A 602 9.35 -12.24 -16.70
C PHE A 602 8.85 -11.99 -15.27
N TYR A 603 7.70 -12.57 -14.91
CA TYR A 603 6.95 -12.28 -13.69
C TYR A 603 6.40 -10.85 -13.65
N ILE A 604 6.06 -10.33 -14.83
CA ILE A 604 5.37 -9.05 -15.04
C ILE A 604 4.10 -9.35 -15.83
N TYR A 605 2.94 -9.26 -15.18
CA TYR A 605 1.66 -9.76 -15.71
C TYR A 605 1.37 -9.28 -17.14
N LYS A 606 1.49 -7.97 -17.39
CA LYS A 606 1.21 -7.37 -18.70
C LYS A 606 2.14 -7.90 -19.79
N THR A 607 3.44 -8.01 -19.49
CA THR A 607 4.46 -8.53 -20.40
C THR A 607 4.25 -10.02 -20.68
N ASP A 608 4.03 -10.82 -19.63
CA ASP A 608 3.87 -12.26 -19.75
C ASP A 608 2.62 -12.64 -20.56
N ARG A 609 1.48 -11.96 -20.34
CA ARG A 609 0.28 -12.17 -21.17
C ARG A 609 0.47 -11.80 -22.64
N LYS A 610 1.40 -10.89 -22.95
CA LYS A 610 1.72 -10.51 -24.33
C LYS A 610 2.63 -11.53 -25.00
N ILE A 611 3.59 -12.09 -24.26
CA ILE A 611 4.54 -13.10 -24.74
C ILE A 611 3.86 -14.46 -24.91
N ASN A 612 3.06 -14.87 -23.93
CA ASN A 612 2.42 -16.19 -23.87
C ASN A 612 0.93 -16.07 -23.52
N PRO A 613 0.10 -15.53 -24.44
CA PRO A 613 -1.31 -15.22 -24.16
C PRO A 613 -2.15 -16.45 -23.80
N GLU A 614 -1.77 -17.61 -24.31
CA GLU A 614 -2.48 -18.88 -24.08
C GLU A 614 -1.86 -19.71 -22.94
N ASN A 615 -0.85 -19.17 -22.24
CA ASN A 615 -0.15 -19.85 -21.15
C ASN A 615 0.30 -21.28 -21.53
N ARG A 616 0.88 -21.43 -22.73
CA ARG A 616 1.38 -22.72 -23.23
C ARG A 616 2.75 -23.02 -22.63
N ASP A 617 2.95 -24.28 -22.21
CA ASP A 617 4.21 -24.71 -21.60
C ASP A 617 5.42 -24.45 -22.51
N GLY A 618 6.51 -23.97 -21.90
CA GLY A 618 7.77 -23.72 -22.59
C GLY A 618 7.77 -22.52 -23.53
N LYS A 619 6.69 -21.71 -23.57
CA LYS A 619 6.60 -20.51 -24.44
C LYS A 619 7.07 -19.21 -23.77
N ASP A 620 7.31 -19.22 -22.47
CA ASP A 620 7.80 -18.06 -21.73
C ASP A 620 9.30 -17.79 -21.93
N TYR A 621 9.71 -16.54 -21.67
CA TYR A 621 11.09 -16.07 -21.63
C TYR A 621 11.33 -15.27 -20.35
N ASN A 622 12.57 -15.24 -19.86
CA ASN A 622 12.94 -14.45 -18.68
C ASN A 622 13.95 -13.35 -19.04
N GLY A 623 13.76 -12.16 -18.48
CA GLY A 623 14.60 -10.99 -18.76
C GLY A 623 16.04 -11.09 -18.26
N VAL A 624 16.39 -12.09 -17.43
CA VAL A 624 17.76 -12.33 -16.97
C VAL A 624 18.74 -12.52 -18.14
N MET A 625 18.27 -13.00 -19.29
CA MET A 625 19.10 -13.21 -20.48
C MET A 625 19.76 -11.95 -21.04
N PHE A 626 19.22 -10.76 -20.73
CA PHE A 626 19.78 -9.47 -21.17
C PHE A 626 20.94 -8.97 -20.28
N SER A 627 21.27 -9.68 -19.19
CA SER A 627 22.35 -9.29 -18.30
C SER A 627 23.31 -10.44 -18.03
N SER A 628 24.56 -10.30 -18.48
CA SER A 628 25.61 -11.29 -18.27
C SER A 628 25.88 -11.55 -16.79
N LYS A 629 25.83 -10.51 -15.94
CA LYS A 629 26.02 -10.63 -14.49
C LYS A 629 24.92 -11.48 -13.86
N TRP A 630 23.66 -11.10 -14.05
CA TRP A 630 22.54 -11.79 -13.42
C TRP A 630 22.35 -13.20 -14.00
N LEU A 631 22.60 -13.38 -15.30
CA LEU A 631 22.57 -14.70 -15.94
C LEU A 631 23.66 -15.62 -15.38
N ALA A 632 24.87 -15.11 -15.14
CA ALA A 632 25.94 -15.87 -14.50
C ALA A 632 25.55 -16.31 -13.08
N GLU A 633 24.96 -15.41 -12.30
CA GLU A 633 24.46 -15.69 -10.95
C GLU A 633 23.34 -16.75 -10.97
N ASP A 634 22.34 -16.62 -11.84
CA ASP A 634 21.22 -17.57 -11.99
C ASP A 634 21.66 -18.96 -12.49
N MET A 635 22.73 -19.00 -13.30
CA MET A 635 23.34 -20.26 -13.76
C MET A 635 24.28 -20.88 -12.72
N GLY A 636 24.59 -20.17 -11.63
CA GLY A 636 25.52 -20.60 -10.58
C GLY A 636 26.95 -20.70 -11.06
N LEU A 637 27.39 -19.81 -11.95
CA LEU A 637 28.76 -19.80 -12.45
C LEU A 637 29.69 -19.13 -11.42
N GLN A 638 30.75 -19.83 -11.02
CA GLN A 638 31.80 -19.29 -10.13
C GLN A 638 33.17 -19.15 -10.80
N ASP A 639 33.34 -19.76 -11.98
CA ASP A 639 34.59 -19.73 -12.75
C ASP A 639 34.69 -18.41 -13.54
N ASN A 640 35.67 -17.58 -13.18
CA ASN A 640 35.90 -16.28 -13.82
C ASN A 640 36.05 -16.37 -15.34
N LYS A 641 36.69 -17.41 -15.88
CA LYS A 641 36.84 -17.56 -17.34
C LYS A 641 35.50 -17.82 -18.03
N LYS A 642 34.63 -18.62 -17.40
CA LYS A 642 33.29 -18.89 -17.91
C LYS A 642 32.38 -17.66 -17.82
N ILE A 643 32.51 -16.88 -16.74
CA ILE A 643 31.77 -15.62 -16.58
C ILE A 643 32.20 -14.60 -17.65
N GLU A 644 33.49 -14.50 -17.92
CA GLU A 644 34.02 -13.63 -18.97
C GLU A 644 33.56 -14.07 -20.37
N THR A 645 33.61 -15.38 -20.65
CA THR A 645 33.05 -15.94 -21.89
C THR A 645 31.57 -15.60 -22.03
N LEU A 646 30.75 -15.84 -20.99
CA LEU A 646 29.32 -15.53 -21.01
C LEU A 646 29.07 -14.04 -21.26
N ARG A 647 29.88 -13.16 -20.67
CA ARG A 647 29.81 -11.71 -20.92
C ARG A 647 30.00 -11.39 -22.40
N SER A 648 31.03 -11.94 -23.04
CA SER A 648 31.26 -11.74 -24.47
C SER A 648 30.12 -12.28 -25.33
N LEU A 649 29.51 -13.42 -24.97
CA LEU A 649 28.37 -13.97 -25.72
C LEU A 649 27.12 -13.09 -25.62
N VAL A 650 26.85 -12.53 -24.44
CA VAL A 650 25.71 -11.61 -24.23
C VAL A 650 25.93 -10.29 -24.97
N GLU A 651 27.16 -9.77 -24.97
CA GLU A 651 27.53 -8.57 -25.74
C GLU A 651 27.39 -8.80 -27.25
N GLU A 652 27.83 -9.96 -27.74
CA GLU A 652 27.65 -10.35 -29.14
C GLU A 652 26.16 -10.44 -29.51
N ALA A 653 25.34 -11.04 -28.65
CA ALA A 653 23.88 -11.09 -28.86
C ALA A 653 23.24 -9.70 -28.87
N HIS A 654 23.71 -8.75 -28.03
CA HIS A 654 23.23 -7.36 -28.06
C HIS A 654 23.57 -6.66 -29.38
N LYS A 655 24.80 -6.83 -29.88
CA LYS A 655 25.24 -6.26 -31.16
C LYS A 655 24.43 -6.79 -32.32
N GLN A 656 24.26 -8.11 -32.40
CA GLN A 656 23.49 -8.77 -33.45
C GLN A 656 21.98 -8.47 -33.38
N SER A 657 21.49 -7.94 -32.25
CA SER A 657 20.10 -7.51 -32.09
C SER A 657 19.91 -5.99 -32.21
N CYS A 658 20.96 -5.28 -32.61
CA CYS A 658 20.95 -3.84 -32.87
C CYS A 658 20.57 -2.99 -31.65
N PHE A 659 21.01 -3.36 -30.44
CA PHE A 659 20.77 -2.55 -29.24
C PHE A 659 21.76 -1.38 -29.06
N GLY A 660 22.82 -1.32 -29.88
CA GLY A 660 23.90 -0.33 -29.77
C GLY A 660 24.69 -0.51 -28.47
N ASP A 661 25.08 0.59 -27.85
CA ASP A 661 25.84 0.59 -26.58
C ASP A 661 24.97 0.32 -25.34
N GLY A 662 23.66 0.14 -25.50
CA GLY A 662 22.72 -0.09 -24.41
C GLY A 662 22.17 -1.51 -24.38
N SER A 663 21.49 -1.84 -23.28
CA SER A 663 20.71 -3.06 -23.12
C SER A 663 19.32 -2.73 -22.57
N PRO A 664 18.28 -3.49 -22.97
CA PRO A 664 16.96 -3.43 -22.35
C PRO A 664 16.97 -3.61 -20.83
N SER A 665 18.04 -4.20 -20.27
CA SER A 665 18.16 -4.45 -18.83
C SER A 665 18.89 -3.36 -18.04
N ASP A 666 19.35 -2.28 -18.67
CA ASP A 666 20.28 -1.33 -18.03
C ASP A 666 19.66 -0.44 -16.96
N TRP A 667 18.43 0.01 -17.16
CA TRP A 667 17.79 1.02 -16.33
C TRP A 667 16.43 0.54 -15.85
N TRP A 668 16.19 0.68 -14.56
CA TRP A 668 14.92 0.37 -13.91
C TRP A 668 14.57 1.47 -12.92
N VAL A 669 13.31 1.51 -12.52
CA VAL A 669 12.77 2.55 -11.65
C VAL A 669 12.11 1.95 -10.43
N ILE A 670 12.30 2.61 -9.30
CA ILE A 670 11.49 2.42 -8.09
C ILE A 670 10.85 3.74 -7.68
N VAL A 671 9.57 3.68 -7.35
CA VAL A 671 8.76 4.83 -6.93
C VAL A 671 8.24 4.55 -5.53
N LEU A 672 8.42 5.52 -4.63
CA LEU A 672 7.78 5.58 -3.32
C LEU A 672 6.92 6.85 -3.29
N ALA A 673 5.61 6.71 -3.11
CA ALA A 673 4.66 7.80 -2.94
C ALA A 673 3.99 7.71 -1.56
N ASP A 674 3.72 8.85 -0.95
CA ASP A 674 3.10 8.99 0.37
C ASP A 674 2.12 10.18 0.37
N GLY A 675 0.98 10.03 1.05
CA GLY A 675 -0.10 11.00 1.08
C GLY A 675 0.22 12.22 1.94
N ASP A 676 0.01 13.42 1.39
CA ASP A 676 0.41 14.64 2.09
C ASP A 676 -0.55 15.01 3.23
N ASN A 677 -0.01 14.98 4.45
CA ASN A 677 -0.70 15.45 5.67
C ASN A 677 -1.88 14.56 6.08
N MET A 678 -1.79 13.24 5.91
CA MET A 678 -2.85 12.29 6.29
C MET A 678 -3.36 12.47 7.73
N GLY A 679 -2.51 12.80 8.69
CA GLY A 679 -2.95 13.11 10.06
C GLY A 679 -3.96 14.26 10.15
N LYS A 680 -3.88 15.26 9.26
CA LYS A 680 -4.85 16.37 9.19
C LYS A 680 -6.17 15.96 8.51
N TYR A 681 -6.14 14.94 7.64
CA TYR A 681 -7.36 14.34 7.11
C TYR A 681 -8.06 13.53 8.19
N VAL A 682 -7.35 12.64 8.88
CA VAL A 682 -7.88 11.82 9.99
C VAL A 682 -8.51 12.68 11.09
N SER A 683 -7.90 13.83 11.43
CA SER A 683 -8.45 14.73 12.44
C SER A 683 -9.62 15.60 11.96
N GLY A 684 -9.95 15.59 10.67
CA GLY A 684 -10.93 16.49 10.06
C GLY A 684 -10.43 17.90 9.76
N ALA A 685 -9.16 18.22 10.07
CA ALA A 685 -8.58 19.55 9.83
C ALA A 685 -8.44 19.91 8.33
N LYS A 686 -8.65 18.96 7.41
CA LYS A 686 -8.68 19.20 5.95
C LYS A 686 -10.08 19.22 5.35
N LEU A 687 -11.13 18.95 6.13
CA LEU A 687 -12.52 19.01 5.67
C LEU A 687 -12.92 20.47 5.35
N GLU A 688 -13.88 20.61 4.45
CA GLU A 688 -14.45 21.91 4.06
C GLU A 688 -15.49 22.43 5.06
N LYS A 689 -15.98 23.64 4.82
CA LYS A 689 -17.12 24.21 5.56
C LYS A 689 -18.42 23.46 5.29
N TYR A 690 -19.35 23.47 6.25
CA TYR A 690 -20.66 22.83 6.08
C TYR A 690 -21.41 23.33 4.83
N ASP A 691 -21.14 24.56 4.35
CA ASP A 691 -21.68 25.07 3.08
C ASP A 691 -21.48 24.14 1.88
N LYS A 692 -20.35 23.43 1.84
CA LYS A 692 -19.98 22.55 0.72
C LYS A 692 -20.62 21.17 0.81
N TYR A 693 -20.96 20.74 2.03
CA TYR A 693 -21.53 19.41 2.28
C TYR A 693 -23.06 19.43 2.37
N ILE A 694 -23.66 20.53 2.84
CA ILE A 694 -25.11 20.58 3.03
C ILE A 694 -25.83 20.85 1.71
N VAL A 695 -26.79 19.99 1.38
CA VAL A 695 -27.77 20.22 0.31
C VAL A 695 -28.87 21.15 0.85
N LYS A 696 -28.75 22.44 0.55
CA LYS A 696 -29.56 23.50 1.16
C LYS A 696 -31.04 23.43 0.76
N GLU A 697 -31.33 22.81 -0.37
CA GLU A 697 -32.67 22.70 -0.96
C GLU A 697 -33.58 21.78 -0.12
N VAL A 698 -33.00 20.75 0.51
CA VAL A 698 -33.72 19.74 1.27
C VAL A 698 -33.90 20.08 2.75
N VAL A 699 -33.28 21.15 3.24
CA VAL A 699 -33.40 21.59 4.64
C VAL A 699 -34.74 22.30 4.85
N ASP A 700 -35.50 21.88 5.86
CA ASP A 700 -36.63 22.66 6.35
C ASP A 700 -36.12 23.89 7.10
N LYS A 701 -36.38 25.08 6.54
CA LYS A 701 -35.95 26.36 7.09
C LYS A 701 -36.97 27.04 8.00
N ASN A 702 -38.17 26.46 8.15
CA ASN A 702 -39.27 27.12 8.87
C ASN A 702 -38.93 27.43 10.34
N ASN A 703 -38.01 26.68 10.94
CA ASN A 703 -37.58 26.83 12.33
C ASN A 703 -36.09 27.24 12.48
N LEU A 704 -35.42 27.66 11.39
CA LEU A 704 -34.05 28.18 11.46
C LEU A 704 -34.03 29.71 11.42
N ASP A 705 -33.32 30.31 12.37
CA ASP A 705 -32.91 31.71 12.28
C ASP A 705 -31.82 31.88 11.21
N ASP A 706 -31.97 32.88 10.32
CA ASP A 706 -31.08 33.09 9.17
C ASP A 706 -29.64 33.41 9.58
N GLU A 707 -29.44 34.15 10.68
CA GLU A 707 -28.11 34.50 11.16
C GLU A 707 -27.38 33.26 11.70
N LYS A 708 -28.07 32.45 12.51
CA LYS A 708 -27.53 31.17 13.01
C LYS A 708 -27.23 30.18 11.88
N TRP A 709 -28.09 30.12 10.87
CA TRP A 709 -27.91 29.29 9.70
C TRP A 709 -26.65 29.67 8.90
N LEU A 710 -26.46 30.97 8.63
CA LEU A 710 -25.26 31.44 7.92
C LEU A 710 -23.98 31.17 8.72
N LYS A 711 -24.00 31.33 10.04
CA LYS A 711 -22.87 30.97 10.93
C LYS A 711 -22.55 29.47 10.89
N LEU A 712 -23.57 28.61 10.85
CA LEU A 712 -23.35 27.16 10.71
C LEU A 712 -22.72 26.82 9.36
N LEU A 713 -23.21 27.41 8.26
CA LEU A 713 -22.65 27.17 6.94
C LEU A 713 -21.18 27.60 6.84
N ASP A 714 -20.80 28.68 7.52
CA ASP A 714 -19.42 29.17 7.56
C ASP A 714 -18.49 28.34 8.48
N THR A 715 -19.07 27.45 9.29
CA THR A 715 -18.33 26.57 10.20
C THR A 715 -17.72 25.39 9.45
N LYS A 716 -16.49 25.02 9.83
CA LYS A 716 -15.80 23.84 9.30
C LYS A 716 -16.48 22.55 9.72
N LYS A 717 -16.74 21.64 8.77
CA LYS A 717 -17.29 20.32 9.08
C LYS A 717 -16.30 19.51 9.93
N ARG A 718 -16.82 18.80 10.93
CA ARG A 718 -16.04 17.93 11.81
C ARG A 718 -15.86 16.54 11.21
N MET A 719 -14.82 15.84 11.66
CA MET A 719 -14.67 14.42 11.37
C MET A 719 -15.64 13.61 12.24
N GLY A 720 -16.60 12.94 11.60
CA GLY A 720 -17.45 11.95 12.24
C GLY A 720 -17.00 10.51 11.98
N PRO A 721 -17.59 9.55 12.70
CA PRO A 721 -17.29 8.13 12.53
C PRO A 721 -17.47 7.63 11.09
N ALA A 722 -18.57 7.99 10.43
CA ALA A 722 -18.87 7.52 9.09
C ALA A 722 -18.08 8.27 8.01
N THR A 723 -17.77 9.56 8.21
CA THR A 723 -16.79 10.28 7.37
C THR A 723 -15.41 9.62 7.45
N HIS A 724 -14.99 9.16 8.64
CA HIS A 724 -13.74 8.44 8.81
C HIS A 724 -13.76 7.08 8.08
N VAL A 725 -14.88 6.35 8.12
CA VAL A 725 -15.02 5.14 7.28
C VAL A 725 -14.95 5.50 5.79
N GLY A 726 -15.51 6.63 5.37
CA GLY A 726 -15.37 7.17 4.00
C GLY A 726 -13.91 7.44 3.62
N LEU A 727 -13.10 8.00 4.53
CA LEU A 727 -11.64 8.15 4.36
C LEU A 727 -10.97 6.78 4.18
N ASN A 728 -11.26 5.83 5.07
CA ASN A 728 -10.69 4.48 5.00
C ASN A 728 -11.10 3.76 3.71
N ARG A 729 -12.30 4.06 3.19
CA ARG A 729 -12.80 3.54 1.93
C ARG A 729 -12.03 4.09 0.72
N ALA A 730 -11.75 5.39 0.70
CA ALA A 730 -10.90 6.02 -0.32
C ALA A 730 -9.49 5.42 -0.34
N LEU A 731 -8.89 5.28 0.84
CA LEU A 731 -7.57 4.67 1.00
C LEU A 731 -7.56 3.21 0.54
N LEU A 732 -8.62 2.45 0.86
CA LEU A 732 -8.77 1.06 0.43
C LEU A 732 -8.93 0.93 -1.10
N ASP A 733 -9.85 1.70 -1.70
CA ASP A 733 -10.09 1.64 -3.15
C ASP A 733 -8.83 2.06 -3.92
N PHE A 734 -8.13 3.09 -3.45
CA PHE A 734 -6.85 3.50 -4.01
C PHE A 734 -5.79 2.40 -3.92
N SER A 735 -5.45 1.95 -2.71
CA SER A 735 -4.32 1.03 -2.48
C SER A 735 -4.56 -0.40 -2.97
N ASN A 736 -5.77 -0.92 -2.83
CA ASN A 736 -6.05 -2.32 -3.16
C ASN A 736 -6.63 -2.53 -4.56
N ARG A 737 -7.22 -1.50 -5.17
CA ARG A 737 -7.87 -1.64 -6.48
C ARG A 737 -7.12 -0.83 -7.54
N LEU A 738 -7.05 0.48 -7.37
CA LEU A 738 -6.48 1.37 -8.39
C LEU A 738 -4.97 1.13 -8.55
N VAL A 739 -4.18 1.12 -7.48
CA VAL A 739 -2.71 0.96 -7.57
C VAL A 739 -2.30 -0.37 -8.21
N PRO A 740 -2.85 -1.55 -7.84
CA PRO A 740 -2.51 -2.82 -8.50
C PRO A 740 -2.91 -2.85 -9.97
N TYR A 741 -4.08 -2.29 -10.31
CA TYR A 741 -4.52 -2.20 -11.70
C TYR A 741 -3.59 -1.30 -12.52
N LEU A 742 -3.32 -0.09 -12.04
CA LEU A 742 -2.42 0.84 -12.70
C LEU A 742 -1.04 0.21 -12.89
N THR A 743 -0.46 -0.32 -11.83
CA THR A 743 0.92 -0.84 -11.85
C THR A 743 1.07 -2.11 -12.69
N GLU A 744 0.17 -3.10 -12.54
CA GLU A 744 0.37 -4.45 -13.10
C GLU A 744 -0.48 -4.76 -14.35
N LYS A 745 -1.58 -4.04 -14.57
CA LYS A 745 -2.49 -4.23 -15.72
C LYS A 745 -2.33 -3.12 -16.77
N ARG A 746 -2.27 -1.86 -16.33
CA ARG A 746 -2.07 -0.71 -17.23
C ARG A 746 -0.60 -0.52 -17.59
N PHE A 747 0.33 -0.71 -16.68
CA PHE A 747 1.76 -0.62 -16.93
C PHE A 747 2.48 -1.98 -16.79
N CYS A 748 3.74 -2.04 -17.19
CA CYS A 748 4.59 -3.22 -17.08
C CYS A 748 5.34 -3.23 -15.73
N GLY A 749 4.64 -2.88 -14.65
CA GLY A 749 5.21 -2.75 -13.31
C GLY A 749 4.87 -3.91 -12.38
N LYS A 750 5.42 -3.82 -11.17
CA LYS A 750 5.08 -4.68 -10.03
C LYS A 750 4.89 -3.85 -8.76
N VAL A 751 3.80 -4.09 -8.04
CA VAL A 751 3.60 -3.49 -6.72
C VAL A 751 4.47 -4.24 -5.70
N ILE A 752 5.23 -3.50 -4.90
CA ILE A 752 5.92 -4.07 -3.73
C ILE A 752 5.04 -3.91 -2.49
N TYR A 753 4.53 -2.71 -2.29
CA TYR A 753 3.70 -2.34 -1.16
C TYR A 753 2.66 -1.32 -1.61
N SER A 754 1.42 -1.49 -1.18
CA SER A 754 0.41 -0.46 -1.33
C SER A 754 -0.57 -0.58 -0.16
N GLY A 755 -0.39 0.28 0.83
CA GLY A 755 -1.16 0.24 2.07
C GLY A 755 -1.66 1.63 2.44
N GLY A 756 -2.95 1.87 2.20
CA GLY A 756 -3.56 3.17 2.44
C GLY A 756 -3.07 4.23 1.46
N ASP A 757 -2.29 5.19 1.94
CA ASP A 757 -1.72 6.29 1.17
C ASP A 757 -0.31 6.03 0.65
N ASP A 758 0.40 5.08 1.27
CA ASP A 758 1.76 4.72 0.88
C ASP A 758 1.76 3.73 -0.28
N VAL A 759 2.54 4.03 -1.33
CA VAL A 759 2.71 3.20 -2.52
C VAL A 759 4.18 3.00 -2.81
N MET A 760 4.59 1.76 -3.01
CA MET A 760 5.90 1.41 -3.54
C MET A 760 5.79 0.45 -4.71
N ALA A 761 6.29 0.88 -5.86
CA ALA A 761 6.22 0.13 -7.11
C ALA A 761 7.57 0.15 -7.86
N VAL A 762 7.82 -0.91 -8.61
CA VAL A 762 8.95 -0.98 -9.55
C VAL A 762 8.45 -1.05 -10.98
N LEU A 763 9.15 -0.35 -11.87
CA LEU A 763 8.70 -0.11 -13.24
C LEU A 763 9.91 -0.15 -14.19
N PRO A 764 9.71 -0.52 -15.47
CA PRO A 764 10.65 -0.16 -16.53
C PRO A 764 10.69 1.36 -16.68
N LEU A 765 11.82 1.88 -17.18
CA LEU A 765 12.03 3.32 -17.30
C LEU A 765 10.91 3.99 -18.11
N GLU A 766 10.56 3.40 -19.24
CA GLU A 766 9.58 3.86 -20.23
C GLU A 766 8.20 4.20 -19.67
N ASP A 767 7.74 3.47 -18.65
CA ASP A 767 6.39 3.63 -18.10
C ASP A 767 6.31 4.80 -17.09
N LEU A 768 7.45 5.37 -16.67
CA LEU A 768 7.53 6.26 -15.51
C LEU A 768 6.62 7.51 -15.60
N PRO A 769 6.68 8.39 -16.62
CA PRO A 769 5.87 9.60 -16.66
C PRO A 769 4.37 9.31 -16.64
N GLU A 770 3.93 8.38 -17.48
CA GLU A 770 2.53 7.99 -17.63
C GLU A 770 2.00 7.33 -16.35
N TYR A 771 2.84 6.54 -15.67
CA TYR A 771 2.54 5.98 -14.37
C TYR A 771 2.36 7.07 -13.31
N LEU A 772 3.28 8.03 -13.21
CA LEU A 772 3.18 9.14 -12.24
C LEU A 772 1.93 9.98 -12.46
N LEU A 773 1.59 10.27 -13.72
CA LEU A 773 0.35 10.97 -14.08
C LEU A 773 -0.89 10.17 -13.68
N SER A 774 -0.93 8.88 -14.02
CA SER A 774 -2.07 8.02 -13.68
C SER A 774 -2.24 7.86 -12.17
N LEU A 775 -1.14 7.66 -11.43
CA LEU A 775 -1.14 7.49 -9.98
C LEU A 775 -1.66 8.74 -9.28
N ARG A 776 -1.17 9.92 -9.67
CA ARG A 776 -1.63 11.19 -9.11
C ARG A 776 -3.08 11.49 -9.46
N ALA A 777 -3.48 11.24 -10.71
CA ALA A 777 -4.87 11.43 -11.13
C ALA A 777 -5.83 10.49 -10.36
N ALA A 778 -5.45 9.24 -10.13
CA ALA A 778 -6.23 8.30 -9.32
C ALA A 778 -6.32 8.72 -7.84
N TRP A 779 -5.26 9.33 -7.29
CA TRP A 779 -5.25 9.83 -5.92
C TRP A 779 -6.16 11.05 -5.75
N SER A 780 -6.03 12.05 -6.64
CA SER A 780 -6.68 13.35 -6.51
C SER A 780 -7.99 13.50 -7.28
N SER A 781 -8.61 12.41 -7.77
CA SER A 781 -9.75 12.51 -8.70
C SER A 781 -9.45 13.35 -9.96
N GLY A 782 -8.20 13.34 -10.45
CA GLY A 782 -7.82 13.99 -11.69
C GLY A 782 -8.43 13.32 -12.92
N LYS A 783 -8.31 13.97 -14.09
CA LYS A 783 -8.65 13.36 -15.38
C LYS A 783 -7.72 12.17 -15.65
N ASP A 784 -8.28 11.02 -16.00
CA ASP A 784 -7.47 9.85 -16.37
C ASP A 784 -6.74 10.10 -17.70
N PRO A 785 -5.39 10.07 -17.75
CA PRO A 785 -4.62 10.28 -18.97
C PRO A 785 -4.94 9.27 -20.08
N PHE A 786 -5.41 8.08 -19.71
CA PHE A 786 -5.73 6.98 -20.64
C PHE A 786 -7.22 6.85 -20.94
N ASN A 787 -8.06 7.69 -20.32
CA ASN A 787 -9.50 7.72 -20.56
C ASN A 787 -10.20 6.35 -20.31
N GLU A 788 -9.66 5.49 -19.45
CA GLU A 788 -10.29 4.24 -19.02
C GLU A 788 -11.27 4.48 -17.87
N PHE A 789 -11.02 5.53 -17.07
CA PHE A 789 -11.89 5.99 -15.98
C PHE A 789 -12.52 7.34 -16.29
N GLU A 790 -13.78 7.50 -15.87
CA GLU A 790 -14.45 8.78 -15.74
C GLU A 790 -14.24 9.35 -14.33
N SER A 791 -13.80 10.60 -14.25
CA SER A 791 -13.64 11.30 -12.97
C SER A 791 -14.81 12.25 -12.75
N GLU A 792 -15.56 12.03 -11.68
CA GLU A 792 -16.72 12.85 -11.32
C GLU A 792 -16.93 12.86 -9.80
N GLY A 793 -17.01 14.06 -9.22
CA GLY A 793 -17.41 14.25 -7.82
C GLY A 793 -16.52 13.58 -6.77
N GLY A 794 -15.21 13.46 -7.03
CA GLY A 794 -14.27 12.77 -6.13
C GLY A 794 -14.17 11.25 -6.33
N TYR A 795 -14.80 10.72 -7.40
CA TYR A 795 -14.81 9.28 -7.70
C TYR A 795 -14.21 8.99 -9.07
N TRP A 796 -13.56 7.83 -9.18
CA TRP A 796 -13.12 7.24 -10.43
C TRP A 796 -14.02 6.06 -10.80
N THR A 797 -14.70 6.13 -11.94
CA THR A 797 -15.62 5.08 -12.39
C THR A 797 -15.10 4.46 -13.70
N PRO A 798 -14.91 3.13 -13.79
CA PRO A 798 -14.53 2.49 -15.04
C PRO A 798 -15.55 2.79 -16.16
N LYS A 799 -15.08 3.20 -17.33
CA LYS A 799 -15.95 3.42 -18.51
C LYS A 799 -16.38 2.11 -19.19
N SER A 800 -15.67 1.03 -18.89
CA SER A 800 -15.92 -0.31 -19.40
C SER A 800 -15.54 -1.33 -18.34
N ASN A 801 -15.90 -2.60 -18.55
CA ASN A 801 -15.52 -3.67 -17.63
C ASN A 801 -14.00 -3.94 -17.74
N LEU A 802 -13.24 -3.53 -16.73
CA LEU A 802 -11.79 -3.69 -16.66
C LEU A 802 -11.42 -4.92 -15.82
N GLU A 803 -10.49 -5.73 -16.31
CA GLU A 803 -10.06 -6.95 -15.63
C GLU A 803 -9.43 -6.64 -14.25
N GLY A 804 -9.99 -7.23 -13.19
CA GLY A 804 -9.49 -7.08 -11.82
C GLY A 804 -10.00 -5.83 -11.09
N ILE A 805 -10.84 -5.01 -11.75
CA ILE A 805 -11.46 -3.82 -11.17
C ILE A 805 -12.99 -4.02 -11.10
N PRO A 806 -13.61 -3.90 -9.91
CA PRO A 806 -15.06 -3.93 -9.81
C PRO A 806 -15.72 -2.81 -10.62
N ASN A 807 -16.74 -3.12 -11.42
CA ASN A 807 -17.44 -2.14 -12.25
C ASN A 807 -18.37 -1.24 -11.43
N ARG A 808 -17.80 -0.32 -10.64
CA ARG A 808 -18.49 0.66 -9.80
C ARG A 808 -17.64 1.92 -9.64
N SER A 809 -18.21 2.97 -9.05
CA SER A 809 -17.42 4.13 -8.62
C SER A 809 -16.46 3.74 -7.47
N HIS A 810 -15.20 4.12 -7.64
CA HIS A 810 -14.14 3.99 -6.65
C HIS A 810 -13.89 5.32 -5.96
N PHE A 811 -13.76 5.28 -4.64
CA PHE A 811 -13.46 6.46 -3.84
C PHE A 811 -12.01 6.88 -4.10
N THR A 812 -11.79 8.18 -4.33
CA THR A 812 -10.46 8.79 -4.36
C THR A 812 -10.29 9.70 -3.13
N MET A 813 -9.15 10.37 -2.97
CA MET A 813 -9.00 11.37 -1.91
C MET A 813 -9.58 12.75 -2.29
N GLY A 814 -9.93 12.95 -3.56
CA GLY A 814 -10.52 14.16 -4.12
C GLY A 814 -9.51 15.24 -4.55
N ALA A 815 -10.01 16.27 -5.24
CA ALA A 815 -9.20 17.25 -6.01
C ALA A 815 -8.12 18.01 -5.22
N ARG A 816 -8.27 18.13 -3.90
CA ARG A 816 -7.34 18.86 -3.01
C ARG A 816 -6.26 17.96 -2.40
N ALA A 817 -6.36 16.65 -2.60
CA ALA A 817 -5.39 15.70 -2.09
C ALA A 817 -4.13 15.70 -2.96
N THR A 818 -2.98 15.75 -2.28
CA THR A 818 -1.67 15.71 -2.93
C THR A 818 -0.85 14.56 -2.35
N MET A 819 0.21 14.20 -3.05
CA MET A 819 1.15 13.16 -2.64
C MET A 819 2.56 13.56 -3.02
N SER A 820 3.50 13.29 -2.13
CA SER A 820 4.93 13.47 -2.39
C SER A 820 5.56 12.14 -2.78
N MET A 821 6.53 12.19 -3.69
CA MET A 821 7.12 11.00 -4.32
C MET A 821 8.64 11.06 -4.35
N GLY A 822 9.30 10.02 -3.86
CA GLY A 822 10.69 9.71 -4.15
C GLY A 822 10.79 8.73 -5.31
N ILE A 823 11.56 9.09 -6.34
CA ILE A 823 11.74 8.30 -7.55
C ILE A 823 13.24 8.05 -7.76
N VAL A 824 13.65 6.79 -7.81
CA VAL A 824 15.05 6.43 -8.11
C VAL A 824 15.10 5.65 -9.41
N ILE A 825 15.91 6.15 -10.35
CA ILE A 825 16.25 5.51 -11.61
C ILE A 825 17.67 4.98 -11.46
N ALA A 826 17.82 3.67 -11.40
CA ALA A 826 19.10 3.04 -11.08
C ALA A 826 19.62 2.25 -12.28
N HIS A 827 20.92 2.36 -12.52
CA HIS A 827 21.61 1.44 -13.42
C HIS A 827 21.66 0.03 -12.79
N LYS A 828 21.60 -1.03 -13.60
CA LYS A 828 21.58 -2.45 -13.16
C LYS A 828 22.77 -2.89 -12.29
N SER A 829 23.86 -2.12 -12.30
CA SER A 829 25.05 -2.39 -11.48
C SER A 829 24.93 -1.85 -10.05
N VAL A 830 23.99 -0.95 -9.77
CA VAL A 830 23.82 -0.33 -8.46
C VAL A 830 23.20 -1.34 -7.48
N PRO A 831 23.80 -1.56 -6.29
CA PRO A 831 23.22 -2.45 -5.28
C PRO A 831 21.86 -1.96 -4.78
N LEU A 832 20.93 -2.90 -4.56
CA LEU A 832 19.59 -2.60 -4.05
C LEU A 832 19.57 -1.79 -2.73
N PRO A 833 20.42 -2.08 -1.72
CA PRO A 833 20.45 -1.29 -0.49
C PRO A 833 20.71 0.20 -0.74
N THR A 834 21.65 0.53 -1.64
CA THR A 834 21.95 1.91 -2.03
C THR A 834 20.76 2.58 -2.70
N VAL A 835 20.02 1.85 -3.54
CA VAL A 835 18.80 2.36 -4.18
C VAL A 835 17.71 2.65 -3.14
N LEU A 836 17.52 1.74 -2.18
CA LEU A 836 16.54 1.88 -1.12
C LEU A 836 16.86 3.05 -0.18
N GLU A 837 18.12 3.22 0.25
CA GLU A 837 18.52 4.39 1.03
C GLU A 837 18.22 5.72 0.29
N ASN A 838 18.49 5.74 -1.01
CA ASN A 838 18.21 6.91 -1.84
C ASN A 838 16.72 7.18 -2.02
N ILE A 839 15.86 6.17 -2.13
CA ILE A 839 14.42 6.40 -2.34
C ILE A 839 13.76 7.00 -1.10
N TRP A 840 14.10 6.52 0.10
CA TRP A 840 13.56 7.11 1.33
C TRP A 840 14.06 8.52 1.57
N SER A 841 15.34 8.78 1.26
CA SER A 841 15.90 10.13 1.36
C SER A 841 15.27 11.08 0.33
N ALA A 842 15.05 10.64 -0.92
CA ALA A 842 14.40 11.43 -1.96
C ALA A 842 12.96 11.81 -1.56
N GLU A 843 12.20 10.88 -1.00
CA GLU A 843 10.82 11.13 -0.55
C GLU A 843 10.79 12.08 0.67
N LYS A 844 11.44 11.68 1.77
CA LYS A 844 11.31 12.36 3.06
C LYS A 844 12.10 13.67 3.12
N GLU A 845 13.33 13.67 2.62
CA GLU A 845 14.26 14.78 2.80
C GLU A 845 14.23 15.80 1.66
N GLN A 846 13.63 15.47 0.52
CA GLN A 846 13.49 16.37 -0.63
C GLN A 846 12.02 16.61 -1.02
N ALA A 847 11.31 15.57 -1.48
CA ALA A 847 9.95 15.71 -2.02
C ALA A 847 8.95 16.26 -0.99
N LYS A 848 9.03 15.85 0.28
CA LYS A 848 8.19 16.41 1.36
C LYS A 848 8.65 17.78 1.89
N LYS A 849 9.88 18.21 1.58
CA LYS A 849 10.40 19.53 1.96
C LYS A 849 10.08 20.63 0.95
N LEU A 850 9.60 20.26 -0.24
CA LEU A 850 9.05 21.23 -1.19
C LEU A 850 7.95 22.08 -0.52
N PRO A 851 7.84 23.37 -0.86
CA PRO A 851 6.85 24.26 -0.28
C PRO A 851 5.43 23.74 -0.50
N ASN A 852 4.68 23.59 0.60
CA ASN A 852 3.35 22.96 0.63
C ASN A 852 3.32 21.50 0.10
N LYS A 853 4.43 20.76 0.19
CA LYS A 853 4.58 19.36 -0.25
C LYS A 853 4.25 19.14 -1.72
N ASP A 854 3.46 18.14 -2.12
CA ASP A 854 3.14 17.81 -3.52
C ASP A 854 4.38 17.78 -4.41
N GLY A 855 5.42 17.09 -3.93
CA GLY A 855 6.74 17.13 -4.52
C GLY A 855 7.14 15.82 -5.18
N LEU A 856 7.91 15.90 -6.26
CA LEU A 856 8.55 14.75 -6.89
C LEU A 856 10.06 14.96 -6.85
N CYS A 857 10.79 14.01 -6.26
CA CYS A 857 12.25 14.00 -6.28
C CYS A 857 12.73 12.84 -7.14
N PHE A 858 13.41 13.14 -8.24
CA PHE A 858 14.04 12.20 -9.15
C PHE A 858 15.52 12.07 -8.82
N ARG A 859 16.01 10.85 -8.61
CA ARG A 859 17.44 10.52 -8.49
C ARG A 859 17.85 9.52 -9.54
N VAL A 860 18.75 9.90 -10.44
CA VAL A 860 19.39 9.00 -11.40
C VAL A 860 20.73 8.57 -10.83
N ILE A 861 20.91 7.27 -10.57
CA ILE A 861 22.15 6.69 -10.04
C ILE A 861 22.85 5.92 -11.15
N TYR A 862 24.01 6.44 -11.57
CA TYR A 862 24.82 5.87 -12.63
C TYR A 862 25.69 4.72 -12.10
N GLY A 863 26.15 3.83 -12.98
CA GLY A 863 26.97 2.67 -12.59
C GLY A 863 28.30 3.03 -11.92
N GLY A 864 28.83 4.23 -12.17
CA GLY A 864 30.03 4.76 -11.51
C GLY A 864 29.77 5.42 -10.15
N GLY A 865 28.53 5.42 -9.64
CA GLY A 865 28.16 6.00 -8.35
C GLY A 865 27.72 7.46 -8.38
N ASN A 866 27.94 8.17 -9.50
CA ASN A 866 27.43 9.53 -9.69
C ASN A 866 25.90 9.54 -9.56
N THR A 867 25.37 10.63 -8.99
CA THR A 867 23.92 10.82 -8.80
C THR A 867 23.50 12.17 -9.37
N LEU A 868 22.46 12.17 -10.19
CA LEU A 868 21.75 13.37 -10.63
C LEU A 868 20.43 13.46 -9.85
N GLU A 869 20.26 14.51 -9.06
CA GLU A 869 19.04 14.79 -8.30
C GLU A 869 18.28 15.97 -8.93
N ALA A 870 16.96 15.82 -9.10
CA ALA A 870 16.08 16.88 -9.57
C ALA A 870 14.77 16.86 -8.78
N VAL A 871 14.26 18.04 -8.43
CA VAL A 871 13.04 18.18 -7.63
C VAL A 871 12.01 19.01 -8.38
N MET A 872 10.78 18.51 -8.51
CA MET A 872 9.71 19.11 -9.29
C MET A 872 8.43 19.20 -8.48
N LYS A 873 7.72 20.33 -8.57
CA LYS A 873 6.37 20.44 -8.01
C LYS A 873 5.40 19.61 -8.84
N GLY A 874 4.53 18.85 -8.17
CA GLY A 874 3.59 17.94 -8.81
C GLY A 874 2.74 18.57 -9.89
N LYS A 875 2.16 19.76 -9.66
CA LYS A 875 1.35 20.44 -10.70
C LYS A 875 2.08 20.67 -12.04
N LEU A 876 3.41 20.63 -12.08
CA LEU A 876 4.22 20.80 -13.29
C LEU A 876 4.42 19.50 -14.08
N LEU A 877 4.01 18.35 -13.54
CA LEU A 877 4.29 17.04 -14.14
C LEU A 877 3.61 16.85 -15.51
N GLU A 878 2.37 17.32 -15.66
CA GLU A 878 1.61 17.18 -16.91
C GLU A 878 2.25 18.01 -18.03
N SER A 879 2.52 19.30 -17.79
CA SER A 879 3.20 20.15 -18.78
C SER A 879 4.66 19.73 -19.02
N TRP A 880 5.33 19.15 -18.03
CA TRP A 880 6.64 18.52 -18.23
C TRP A 880 6.56 17.30 -19.16
N TYR A 881 5.55 16.44 -18.99
CA TYR A 881 5.40 15.28 -19.87
C TYR A 881 5.15 15.72 -21.31
N GLU A 882 4.32 16.74 -21.53
CA GLU A 882 4.09 17.33 -22.85
C GLU A 882 5.38 17.83 -23.53
N LEU A 883 6.37 18.28 -22.75
CA LEU A 883 7.69 18.69 -23.25
C LEU A 883 8.52 17.48 -23.72
N VAL A 884 8.51 16.37 -22.98
CA VAL A 884 9.38 15.20 -23.23
C VAL A 884 8.72 14.04 -23.99
N LYS A 885 7.40 14.06 -24.22
CA LYS A 885 6.64 12.94 -24.82
C LYS A 885 7.07 12.59 -26.24
N SER A 886 7.62 13.56 -26.98
CA SER A 886 8.13 13.39 -28.35
C SER A 886 9.66 13.49 -28.34
N PRO A 887 10.38 12.46 -27.85
CA PRO A 887 11.83 12.52 -27.72
C PRO A 887 12.50 12.55 -29.10
N SER A 888 13.56 13.34 -29.23
CA SER A 888 14.36 13.45 -30.45
C SER A 888 15.85 13.62 -30.12
N SER A 889 16.73 13.24 -31.04
CA SER A 889 18.19 13.35 -30.88
C SER A 889 18.65 14.79 -30.66
N GLU A 890 17.89 15.78 -31.17
CA GLU A 890 18.21 17.20 -31.03
C GLU A 890 17.71 17.82 -29.70
N LEU A 891 16.69 17.22 -29.08
CA LEU A 891 16.08 17.78 -27.87
C LEU A 891 16.98 17.63 -26.63
N SER A 892 17.65 16.49 -26.46
CA SER A 892 18.53 16.26 -25.29
C SER A 892 19.70 17.26 -25.22
N PRO A 893 20.51 17.48 -26.29
CA PRO A 893 21.56 18.50 -26.28
C PRO A 893 21.03 19.91 -26.02
N LEU A 894 19.84 20.24 -26.53
CA LEU A 894 19.20 21.52 -26.27
C LEU A 894 18.85 21.70 -24.79
N LEU A 895 18.27 20.68 -24.16
CA LEU A 895 17.93 20.71 -22.74
C LEU A 895 19.16 20.82 -21.84
N LEU A 896 20.27 20.14 -22.16
CA LEU A 896 21.55 20.30 -21.46
C LEU A 896 22.08 21.73 -21.56
N ARG A 897 22.02 22.32 -22.76
CA ARG A 897 22.42 23.72 -22.96
C ARG A 897 21.57 24.68 -22.13
N LEU A 898 20.24 24.50 -22.14
CA LEU A 898 19.33 25.32 -21.34
C LEU A 898 19.62 25.14 -19.84
N ALA A 899 19.90 23.92 -19.39
CA ALA A 899 20.24 23.63 -18.00
C ALA A 899 21.50 24.36 -17.51
N GLU A 900 22.46 24.64 -18.40
CA GLU A 900 23.69 25.37 -18.08
C GLU A 900 23.54 26.88 -18.23
N GLU A 901 22.84 27.34 -19.27
CA GLU A 901 22.75 28.77 -19.60
C GLU A 901 21.68 29.49 -18.80
N LEU A 902 20.52 28.90 -18.55
CA LEU A 902 19.40 29.57 -17.87
C LEU A 902 19.72 30.00 -16.44
N PRO A 903 20.31 29.15 -15.57
CA PRO A 903 20.60 29.54 -14.19
C PRO A 903 21.57 30.73 -14.08
N ARG A 904 22.41 30.94 -15.11
CA ARG A 904 23.39 32.04 -15.15
C ARG A 904 22.85 33.33 -15.77
N ARG A 905 21.68 33.28 -16.42
CA ARG A 905 21.19 34.35 -17.30
C ARG A 905 19.81 34.88 -16.93
N ALA A 906 19.06 34.17 -16.09
CA ALA A 906 17.71 34.55 -15.69
C ALA A 906 17.53 34.37 -14.18
N THR A 907 16.66 35.20 -13.61
CA THR A 907 16.16 35.08 -12.25
C THR A 907 14.64 35.29 -12.25
N VAL A 908 13.97 34.92 -11.17
CA VAL A 908 12.53 35.14 -11.00
C VAL A 908 12.28 36.62 -10.75
N THR A 909 11.40 37.22 -11.55
CA THR A 909 11.03 38.65 -11.44
C THR A 909 9.54 38.83 -11.25
N GLU A 910 9.11 39.97 -10.73
CA GLU A 910 7.69 40.24 -10.48
C GLU A 910 6.89 40.19 -11.79
N ASN A 911 7.27 41.06 -12.74
CA ASN A 911 6.44 41.39 -13.90
C ASN A 911 6.82 40.68 -15.20
N TYR A 912 7.95 39.96 -15.23
CA TYR A 912 8.44 39.31 -16.45
C TYR A 912 8.65 37.81 -16.27
N LYS A 913 8.57 37.10 -17.39
CA LYS A 913 8.91 35.68 -17.55
C LYS A 913 10.30 35.56 -18.16
N LEU A 914 11.34 35.72 -17.35
CA LEU A 914 12.70 35.83 -17.87
C LEU A 914 13.26 34.50 -18.35
N PHE A 915 12.91 33.37 -17.72
CA PHE A 915 13.43 32.07 -18.12
C PHE A 915 12.92 31.67 -19.50
N SER A 916 11.62 31.81 -19.76
CA SER A 916 11.06 31.50 -21.08
C SER A 916 11.58 32.45 -22.17
N LYS A 917 11.71 33.75 -21.88
CA LYS A 917 12.32 34.72 -22.81
C LYS A 917 13.79 34.41 -23.10
N ALA A 918 14.58 34.07 -22.08
CA ALA A 918 15.98 33.68 -22.26
C ALA A 918 16.09 32.38 -23.05
N ALA A 919 15.27 31.38 -22.73
CA ALA A 919 15.22 30.12 -23.47
C ALA A 919 14.92 30.35 -24.95
N LYS A 920 13.92 31.19 -25.27
CA LYS A 920 13.58 31.56 -26.64
C LYS A 920 14.76 32.13 -27.42
N VAL A 921 15.54 33.03 -26.80
CA VAL A 921 16.74 33.62 -27.42
C VAL A 921 17.81 32.55 -27.64
N ILE A 922 18.05 31.68 -26.66
CA ILE A 922 19.04 30.61 -26.75
C ILE A 922 18.66 29.62 -27.86
N MET A 923 17.39 29.21 -27.90
CA MET A 923 16.85 28.26 -28.86
C MET A 923 16.83 28.84 -30.28
N SER A 924 16.53 30.13 -30.44
CA SER A 924 16.46 30.80 -31.75
C SER A 924 17.82 30.90 -32.47
N ARG A 925 18.93 30.67 -31.76
CA ARG A 925 20.30 30.67 -32.34
C ARG A 925 20.62 29.41 -33.15
N ARG A 926 19.79 28.36 -33.09
CA ARG A 926 19.99 27.09 -33.83
C ARG A 926 18.75 26.80 -34.66
N ASP A 927 18.90 26.72 -35.98
CA ASP A 927 17.75 26.54 -36.89
C ASP A 927 17.05 25.18 -36.70
N GLU A 928 17.78 24.16 -36.26
CA GLU A 928 17.24 22.84 -35.90
C GLU A 928 16.28 22.93 -34.71
N SER A 929 16.57 23.77 -33.72
CA SER A 929 15.72 23.95 -32.54
C SER A 929 14.36 24.56 -32.89
N LYS A 930 14.27 25.41 -33.91
CA LYS A 930 13.02 26.04 -34.35
C LYS A 930 12.04 25.05 -34.98
N LYS A 931 12.53 23.88 -35.41
CA LYS A 931 11.73 22.82 -36.04
C LYS A 931 11.21 21.80 -35.03
N LEU A 932 11.59 21.91 -33.75
CA LEU A 932 11.15 21.00 -32.70
C LEU A 932 9.71 21.31 -32.29
N GLU A 933 8.85 20.29 -32.31
CA GLU A 933 7.48 20.38 -31.78
C GLU A 933 7.46 20.80 -30.31
N SER A 934 8.45 20.36 -29.52
CA SER A 934 8.62 20.72 -28.10
C SER A 934 8.95 22.19 -27.83
N PHE A 935 9.19 23.03 -28.86
CA PHE A 935 9.63 24.41 -28.66
C PHE A 935 8.64 25.23 -27.81
N SER A 936 7.35 25.19 -28.17
CA SER A 936 6.28 25.88 -27.44
C SER A 936 6.04 25.28 -26.05
N HIS A 937 6.21 23.98 -25.91
CA HIS A 937 6.08 23.27 -24.64
C HIS A 937 7.18 23.65 -23.64
N ILE A 938 8.41 23.89 -24.10
CA ILE A 938 9.50 24.41 -23.25
C ILE A 938 9.16 25.80 -22.71
N GLU A 939 8.70 26.72 -23.57
CA GLU A 939 8.29 28.06 -23.13
C GLU A 939 7.15 27.99 -22.08
N THR A 940 6.14 27.16 -22.35
CA THR A 940 4.98 26.97 -21.47
C THR A 940 5.41 26.42 -20.11
N TRP A 941 6.22 25.36 -20.10
CA TRP A 941 6.66 24.72 -18.87
C TRP A 941 7.55 25.64 -18.01
N LEU A 942 8.44 26.43 -18.64
CA LEU A 942 9.23 27.44 -17.92
C LEU A 942 8.35 28.53 -17.31
N ASN A 943 7.28 28.95 -18.01
CA ASN A 943 6.32 29.89 -17.46
C ASN A 943 5.57 29.31 -16.25
N ASP A 944 5.12 28.05 -16.34
CA ASP A 944 4.43 27.34 -15.26
C ASP A 944 5.32 27.21 -14.00
N TRP A 945 6.60 26.89 -14.19
CA TRP A 945 7.58 26.84 -13.09
C TRP A 945 7.75 28.22 -12.45
N GLU A 946 7.93 29.28 -13.25
CA GLU A 946 8.01 30.64 -12.71
C GLU A 946 6.71 31.05 -11.99
N ASP A 947 5.53 30.73 -12.54
CA ASP A 947 4.24 31.02 -11.89
C ASP A 947 4.08 30.29 -10.56
N TRP A 948 4.57 29.06 -10.50
CA TRP A 948 4.62 28.33 -9.25
C TRP A 948 5.51 29.01 -8.21
N VAL A 949 6.75 29.38 -8.56
CA VAL A 949 7.64 30.06 -7.60
C VAL A 949 7.01 31.37 -7.13
N LYS A 950 6.45 32.17 -8.05
CA LYS A 950 5.72 33.41 -7.73
C LYS A 950 4.55 33.17 -6.78
N SER A 951 3.81 32.07 -6.94
CA SER A 951 2.67 31.73 -6.09
C SER A 951 3.03 31.45 -4.61
N LEU A 952 4.31 31.28 -4.30
CA LEU A 952 4.79 31.10 -2.92
C LEU A 952 4.90 32.42 -2.14
N LYS A 953 4.83 33.57 -2.82
CA LYS A 953 4.89 34.89 -2.18
C LYS A 953 3.68 35.12 -1.27
N PRO A 954 3.88 35.42 0.03
CA PRO A 954 2.79 35.83 0.91
C PRO A 954 2.10 37.10 0.38
N GLN A 955 0.78 37.19 0.52
CA GLN A 955 0.00 38.33 0.01
C GLN A 955 0.44 39.68 0.59
N ASN A 956 0.89 39.69 1.85
CA ASN A 956 1.26 40.92 2.58
C ASN A 956 2.76 41.27 2.49
N ASP A 957 3.58 40.45 1.84
CA ASP A 957 5.02 40.69 1.74
C ASP A 957 5.35 41.63 0.56
N ASP A 958 6.37 42.46 0.72
CA ASP A 958 6.97 43.24 -0.37
C ASP A 958 7.82 42.34 -1.30
N TRP A 959 7.83 42.59 -2.62
CA TRP A 959 8.51 41.72 -3.59
C TRP A 959 10.02 41.61 -3.33
N ASP A 960 10.70 42.75 -3.19
CA ASP A 960 12.17 42.79 -3.03
C ASP A 960 12.61 42.14 -1.72
N LYS A 961 11.83 42.31 -0.64
CA LYS A 961 12.09 41.63 0.62
C LYS A 961 11.83 40.12 0.53
N TRP A 962 10.77 39.70 -0.17
CA TRP A 962 10.43 38.29 -0.29
C TRP A 962 11.41 37.54 -1.17
N ILE A 963 11.78 38.08 -2.34
CA ILE A 963 12.70 37.41 -3.27
C ILE A 963 14.08 37.23 -2.64
N LYS A 964 14.56 38.23 -1.88
CA LYS A 964 15.81 38.13 -1.14
C LYS A 964 15.76 37.03 -0.07
N LYS A 965 14.65 36.89 0.65
CA LYS A 965 14.45 35.76 1.59
C LYS A 965 14.43 34.41 0.89
N LEU A 966 13.88 34.35 -0.33
CA LEU A 966 13.84 33.12 -1.14
C LEU A 966 15.24 32.71 -1.59
N GLU A 967 16.06 33.68 -2.02
CA GLU A 967 17.47 33.49 -2.40
C GLU A 967 18.34 33.12 -1.18
N ASP A 968 18.20 33.82 -0.06
CA ASP A 968 18.98 33.56 1.17
C ASP A 968 18.56 32.26 1.88
N GLY A 969 17.28 31.87 1.75
CA GLY A 969 16.67 30.77 2.50
C GLY A 969 16.95 29.38 1.95
N ASN A 970 17.57 29.24 0.78
CA ASN A 970 17.81 27.96 0.09
C ASN A 970 16.56 27.05 0.07
N GLN A 971 15.40 27.62 -0.24
CA GLN A 971 14.17 26.85 -0.31
C GLN A 971 14.24 25.85 -1.47
N THR A 972 14.10 24.56 -1.17
CA THR A 972 14.26 23.47 -2.14
C THR A 972 13.32 23.62 -3.33
N GLY A 973 13.85 23.49 -4.55
CA GLY A 973 13.10 23.44 -5.79
C GLY A 973 12.79 24.81 -6.42
N THR A 974 13.07 25.92 -5.74
CA THR A 974 12.74 27.27 -6.21
C THR A 974 13.93 28.01 -6.82
N GLN A 975 15.15 27.46 -6.71
CA GLN A 975 16.35 28.14 -7.19
C GLN A 975 16.57 27.92 -8.70
N PRO A 976 17.24 28.85 -9.40
CA PRO A 976 17.62 28.64 -10.80
C PRO A 976 18.45 27.35 -11.02
N GLU A 977 19.28 26.97 -10.05
CA GLU A 977 20.05 25.71 -10.07
C GLU A 977 19.14 24.48 -10.06
N ASP A 978 18.05 24.51 -9.28
CA ASP A 978 17.06 23.44 -9.24
C ASP A 978 16.38 23.25 -10.60
N LEU A 979 16.03 24.36 -11.26
CA LEU A 979 15.52 24.35 -12.63
C LEU A 979 16.53 23.71 -13.60
N GLY A 980 17.81 24.08 -13.47
CA GLY A 980 18.89 23.47 -14.25
C GLY A 980 18.97 21.95 -14.04
N ASN A 981 18.80 21.48 -12.81
CA ASN A 981 18.79 20.04 -12.51
C ASN A 981 17.60 19.31 -13.15
N ILE A 982 16.40 19.89 -13.15
CA ILE A 982 15.24 19.32 -13.83
C ILE A 982 15.47 19.23 -15.35
N LEU A 983 16.10 20.24 -15.95
CA LEU A 983 16.44 20.23 -17.38
C LEU A 983 17.50 19.17 -17.71
N ARG A 984 18.51 18.97 -16.85
CA ARG A 984 19.48 17.85 -16.98
C ARG A 984 18.78 16.49 -16.88
N PHE A 985 17.87 16.35 -15.94
CA PHE A 985 17.06 15.14 -15.80
C PHE A 985 16.20 14.88 -17.04
N SER A 986 15.58 15.93 -17.58
CA SER A 986 14.78 15.86 -18.80
C SER A 986 15.64 15.44 -20.01
N ALA A 987 16.86 15.97 -20.12
CA ALA A 987 17.81 15.56 -21.16
C ALA A 987 18.22 14.08 -21.04
N PHE A 988 18.51 13.62 -19.82
CA PHE A 988 18.78 12.20 -19.55
C PHE A 988 17.60 11.32 -19.97
N TRP A 989 16.37 11.71 -19.60
CA TRP A 989 15.17 10.98 -19.98
C TRP A 989 15.01 10.87 -21.51
N VAL A 990 15.11 12.01 -22.21
CA VAL A 990 15.01 12.07 -23.68
C VAL A 990 16.08 11.20 -24.34
N ASP A 991 17.34 11.29 -23.91
CA ASP A 991 18.43 10.44 -24.41
C ASP A 991 18.09 8.94 -24.31
N LYS A 992 17.60 8.51 -23.14
CA LYS A 992 17.24 7.11 -22.92
C LYS A 992 16.01 6.66 -23.72
N MET A 993 15.06 7.55 -23.98
CA MET A 993 13.91 7.22 -24.82
C MET A 993 14.29 7.14 -26.31
N VAL A 994 15.15 8.04 -26.81
CA VAL A 994 15.69 7.95 -28.19
C VAL A 994 16.44 6.64 -28.39
N GLN A 995 17.30 6.25 -27.44
CA GLN A 995 18.00 4.97 -27.47
C GLN A 995 17.03 3.79 -27.57
N ARG A 996 15.94 3.80 -26.80
CA ARG A 996 14.92 2.75 -26.78
C ARG A 996 14.08 2.68 -28.04
N GLN A 997 13.75 3.82 -28.64
CA GLN A 997 13.03 3.86 -29.91
C GLN A 997 13.84 3.17 -31.03
N LYS A 998 15.18 3.34 -31.04
CA LYS A 998 16.05 2.63 -31.98
C LYS A 998 15.96 1.10 -31.85
N TRP A 999 15.76 0.57 -30.64
CA TRP A 999 15.65 -0.89 -30.43
C TRP A 999 14.43 -1.52 -31.11
N GLY A 1000 13.39 -0.73 -31.42
CA GLY A 1000 12.18 -1.21 -32.08
C GLY A 1000 12.27 -1.32 -33.60
N ASN A 1001 13.21 -0.60 -34.24
CA ASN A 1001 13.30 -0.53 -35.69
C ASN A 1001 13.90 -1.83 -36.29
N PRO A 1002 13.35 -2.35 -37.41
CA PRO A 1002 14.03 -3.39 -38.18
C PRO A 1002 15.34 -2.82 -38.73
N ASP A 1003 16.34 -3.68 -38.91
CA ASP A 1003 17.73 -3.35 -39.28
C ASP A 1003 17.83 -2.18 -40.27
N ILE A 1004 18.07 -0.99 -39.73
CA ILE A 1004 18.69 0.09 -40.47
C ILE A 1004 20.17 -0.07 -40.11
N GLN A 1005 20.93 -0.69 -41.02
CA GLN A 1005 22.38 -0.53 -41.02
C GLN A 1005 22.63 0.98 -40.97
N GLU A 1006 23.22 1.45 -39.87
CA GLU A 1006 23.82 2.78 -39.82
C GLU A 1006 24.94 2.75 -40.88
N ASP A 1007 24.63 3.18 -42.10
CA ASP A 1007 25.65 3.59 -43.07
C ASP A 1007 26.36 4.81 -42.48
N ASN A 1008 27.66 4.61 -42.22
CA ASN A 1008 28.65 5.50 -41.59
C ASN A 1008 28.46 7.01 -41.79
#